data_AF-A0A1D6GJE8-F1
#
_entry.id   AF-A0A1D6GJE8-F1
#
_cell.length_a   1.000
_cell.length_b   1.000
_cell.length_c   1.000
_cell.angle_alpha   90.00
_cell.angle_beta   90.00
_cell.angle_gamma   90.00
#
_symmetry.space_group_name_H-M   'P 1'
#
loop_
_entity.id
_entity.type
_entity.pdbx_description
1 polymer ?
#
loop_
_entity_poly.entity_id
_entity_poly.type
_entity_poly.pdbx_seq_one_letter_code
_entity_poly.pdbx_strand_id
1 'polypeptide(L)'
;MSQRDEHVRDVSVKLLTQLKEKFPQVLWNSSCLDLLLISVHNELTSGPVSDPAWVATVRSLYQKIAREWLTSALSYAPCTTQGLIQENFCKPSGVQRTQHTADVVSLLSEIRICSGKNDWNGIRTANVPAVMDSAAAASGAKKEAPDFTLEVLSTAVVSATVKCNHAGEIAGMRRLFSTMGGINMGMSPPGTQSLHPHQSFDEVFVSKFVSLLQNFVVAAEKQPIDNSQFRETCSQATALLLDHMVSDSRANLEGFSQLIRLLCWCPAYISTPDAMETGIYIWTWLVSAAPSLGPLVLAELVDAWLWTIDTKRGLFASDMNYCGPDAKLRPHLIAGEPEAPPEKDPVEAIIAHRLWLGFFIDRFEVVRHDSIEQLLLLGRMLQGTMKSPAHFSHHPAATGTFFTAMLLGLKFCSCQSQSNLQKCNMGLQLLEDRVYRAALGWFSYAPEWYESPNKTYAQREAQSVSVFVHFLQNERTSGPVDSVSKLQGREGEPSMADHIHPVWGCVDNYTNAREKRKQLLLTLSQNEADRLEVWAQPIHTKDTTTFRGKISSDKWIDHVRTAFAVDPRIALSMPLRFPTNATMQSEITQLVQTRLLELRTIPEALPFFITPKAVDENSVLLQQLPHWAPCSVTQALEFLTPPYKGHPRVMAYVLRVLETYPPETVTFFMPQLVQSLRYDEGKLVEGYLLGATRRSNIFAHILIWHLQGEYVDESEKDAAALKGSAFQSLLPAVKDKIIESFTPEARDMFEREFDFFDKVTSISGVLFPLPKDERRAGIRRELEKISIPGDDLYLPTATNKLVRGIQLDSGIPLQSAAKVPIMITFNVVDRDGDPNDVKPQACIFKVGDDCRQDVLALQVIALLRDVFQAVGLNLYLFPYGVLPTGPGRGIIEVVPDTRSRNQMGETTDGGLLEIFQQDYGPVGSPSFETAREMFMISSAGYAVASLLLQPKDRHNGNLLFDSHGRLVHIDFGFILEISPGGNMGFESAHFKLSHEMTQLLDPSGTMKSDTWNQFLRLCVKGYLAARRHMNGILSTVNLMVDSGLPCFSRGDPINNLRKRFHPEMNEREAANFMVRTCADAYNKWTTAGYDLIQYLQQGIEK
;
A
#
# COMPACT_ATOMS: atom_id res chain seq x y z
N MET A 1 19.36 46.10 -40.21
CA MET A 1 19.46 44.93 -41.12
C MET A 1 18.96 45.36 -42.49
N SER A 2 19.51 44.85 -43.59
CA SER A 2 18.83 45.02 -44.88
C SER A 2 17.52 44.22 -44.86
N GLN A 3 16.49 44.62 -45.63
CA GLN A 3 15.26 43.82 -45.79
C GLN A 3 15.56 42.36 -46.19
N ARG A 4 16.67 42.14 -46.89
CA ARG A 4 17.15 40.82 -47.28
C ARG A 4 17.58 39.97 -46.08
N ASP A 5 18.31 40.53 -45.13
CA ASP A 5 18.79 39.79 -43.96
C ASP A 5 17.63 39.40 -43.02
N GLU A 6 16.63 40.27 -42.90
CA GLU A 6 15.43 39.99 -42.11
C GLU A 6 14.57 38.89 -42.77
N HIS A 7 14.45 38.91 -44.10
CA HIS A 7 13.80 37.83 -44.84
C HIS A 7 14.54 36.49 -44.70
N VAL A 8 15.86 36.49 -44.78
CA VAL A 8 16.69 35.27 -44.58
C VAL A 8 16.49 34.72 -43.17
N ARG A 9 16.47 35.59 -42.14
CA ARG A 9 16.19 35.18 -40.75
C ARG A 9 14.82 34.55 -40.62
N ASP A 10 13.77 35.19 -41.14
CA ASP A 10 12.40 34.68 -41.03
C ASP A 10 12.22 33.33 -41.73
N VAL A 11 12.83 33.14 -42.90
CA VAL A 11 12.86 31.84 -43.59
C VAL A 11 13.63 30.81 -42.76
N SER A 12 14.77 31.18 -42.19
CA SER A 12 15.59 30.28 -41.37
C SER A 12 14.84 29.83 -40.11
N VAL A 13 14.15 30.72 -39.41
CA VAL A 13 13.33 30.39 -38.23
C VAL A 13 12.18 29.44 -38.61
N LYS A 14 11.50 29.69 -39.74
CA LYS A 14 10.45 28.79 -40.24
C LYS A 14 10.99 27.40 -40.57
N LEU A 15 12.10 27.33 -41.30
CA LEU A 15 12.74 26.06 -41.66
C LEU A 15 13.24 25.31 -40.42
N LEU A 16 13.83 26.02 -39.46
CA LEU A 16 14.32 25.44 -38.22
C LEU A 16 13.16 24.88 -37.37
N THR A 17 12.03 25.59 -37.34
CA THR A 17 10.79 25.12 -36.67
C THR A 17 10.24 23.88 -37.37
N GLN A 18 10.13 23.89 -38.70
CA GLN A 18 9.67 22.73 -39.47
C GLN A 18 10.61 21.53 -39.34
N LEU A 19 11.92 21.75 -39.28
CA LEU A 19 12.92 20.71 -39.07
C LEU A 19 12.73 20.08 -37.68
N LYS A 20 12.58 20.89 -36.64
CA LYS A 20 12.30 20.43 -35.27
C LYS A 20 11.00 19.64 -35.17
N GLU A 21 9.93 20.09 -35.83
CA GLU A 21 8.63 19.40 -35.81
C GLU A 21 8.64 18.08 -36.58
N LYS A 22 9.37 18.03 -37.70
CA LYS A 22 9.45 16.84 -38.55
C LYS A 22 10.48 15.82 -38.07
N PHE A 23 11.58 16.30 -37.48
CA PHE A 23 12.71 15.50 -36.97
C PHE A 23 13.04 15.90 -35.54
N PRO A 24 12.24 15.46 -34.56
CA PRO A 24 12.44 15.80 -33.15
C PRO A 24 13.84 15.45 -32.62
N GLN A 25 14.50 14.44 -33.18
CA GLN A 25 15.84 13.99 -32.77
C GLN A 25 16.94 15.06 -32.84
N VAL A 26 16.72 16.12 -33.63
CA VAL A 26 17.63 17.27 -33.69
C VAL A 26 17.75 17.97 -32.32
N LEU A 27 16.72 17.88 -31.47
CA LEU A 27 16.68 18.53 -30.16
C LEU A 27 17.67 17.94 -29.15
N TRP A 28 17.99 16.65 -29.27
CA TRP A 28 18.88 15.92 -28.36
C TRP A 28 20.07 15.30 -29.09
N ASN A 29 20.40 15.81 -30.29
CA ASN A 29 21.64 15.47 -30.97
C ASN A 29 22.82 16.20 -30.31
N SER A 30 23.90 15.48 -29.99
CA SER A 30 25.06 16.03 -29.27
C SER A 30 25.70 17.21 -29.99
N SER A 31 25.90 17.11 -31.30
CA SER A 31 26.48 18.19 -32.12
C SER A 31 25.56 19.40 -32.22
N CYS A 32 24.26 19.19 -32.39
CA CYS A 32 23.28 20.28 -32.43
C CYS A 32 23.20 21.01 -31.09
N LEU A 33 23.21 20.28 -29.98
CA LEU A 33 23.18 20.85 -28.63
C LEU A 33 24.47 21.62 -28.32
N ASP A 34 25.64 21.07 -28.67
CA ASP A 34 26.92 21.76 -28.54
C ASP A 34 26.92 23.08 -29.34
N LEU A 35 26.46 23.05 -30.60
CA LEU A 35 26.35 24.25 -31.43
C LEU A 35 25.37 25.27 -30.87
N LEU A 36 24.23 24.82 -30.33
CA LEU A 36 23.24 25.68 -29.69
C LEU A 36 23.85 26.41 -28.48
N LEU A 37 24.56 25.69 -27.61
CA LEU A 37 25.20 26.24 -26.42
C LEU A 37 26.39 27.15 -26.76
N ILE A 38 27.19 26.81 -27.78
CA ILE A 38 28.28 27.68 -28.27
C ILE A 38 27.72 28.99 -28.85
N SER A 39 26.61 28.91 -29.58
CA SER A 39 26.00 30.06 -30.28
C SER A 39 25.33 31.06 -29.33
N VAL A 40 24.98 30.66 -28.10
CA VAL A 40 24.49 31.59 -27.05
C VAL A 40 25.53 32.66 -26.72
N HIS A 41 26.82 32.34 -26.89
CA HIS A 41 27.91 33.25 -26.54
C HIS A 41 28.53 33.99 -27.72
N ASN A 42 28.56 33.42 -28.93
CA ASN A 42 29.32 33.98 -30.06
C ASN A 42 29.13 35.50 -30.16
N GLU A 43 30.16 36.26 -29.76
CA GLU A 43 30.34 37.60 -30.28
C GLU A 43 30.26 37.46 -31.80
N LEU A 44 29.48 38.31 -32.45
CA LEU A 44 29.35 38.35 -33.91
C LEU A 44 30.75 38.55 -34.51
N THR A 45 31.52 37.47 -34.67
CA THR A 45 32.84 37.53 -35.26
C THR A 45 32.62 37.84 -36.73
N SER A 46 32.93 39.09 -37.09
CA SER A 46 33.06 39.64 -38.46
C SER A 46 31.82 40.17 -39.20
N GLY A 47 30.82 40.76 -38.51
CA GLY A 47 29.75 41.56 -39.15
C GLY A 47 29.84 43.08 -38.84
N PRO A 48 29.42 43.99 -39.74
CA PRO A 48 29.68 45.44 -39.64
C PRO A 48 28.77 46.20 -38.65
N VAL A 49 28.19 45.52 -37.66
CA VAL A 49 27.19 46.12 -36.76
C VAL A 49 27.76 46.25 -35.36
N SER A 50 28.18 47.47 -35.02
CA SER A 50 28.82 47.87 -33.76
C SER A 50 27.85 48.51 -32.75
N ASP A 51 26.53 48.46 -32.98
CA ASP A 51 25.52 48.99 -32.04
C ASP A 51 25.28 48.03 -30.85
N PRO A 52 25.62 48.43 -29.61
CA PRO A 52 25.46 47.59 -28.42
C PRO A 52 23.99 47.21 -28.13
N ALA A 53 23.03 48.08 -28.44
CA ALA A 53 21.61 47.80 -28.18
C ALA A 53 21.07 46.71 -29.11
N TRP A 54 21.55 46.70 -30.35
CA TRP A 54 21.19 45.69 -31.35
C TRP A 54 21.83 44.33 -31.02
N VAL A 55 23.11 44.32 -30.61
CA VAL A 55 23.79 43.10 -30.14
C VAL A 55 23.06 42.50 -28.93
N ALA A 56 22.61 43.34 -27.98
CA ALA A 56 21.82 42.88 -26.83
C ALA A 56 20.46 42.29 -27.24
N THR A 57 19.78 42.89 -28.22
CA THR A 57 18.48 42.40 -28.72
C THR A 57 18.62 41.05 -29.43
N VAL A 58 19.64 40.89 -30.27
CA VAL A 58 19.94 39.61 -30.95
C VAL A 58 20.30 38.53 -29.93
N ARG A 59 21.14 38.85 -28.93
CA ARG A 59 21.51 37.92 -27.84
C ARG A 59 20.28 37.47 -27.04
N SER A 60 19.39 38.39 -26.67
CA SER A 60 18.13 38.07 -25.98
C SER A 60 17.23 37.12 -26.79
N LEU A 61 17.12 37.35 -28.10
CA LEU A 61 16.34 36.48 -28.99
C LEU A 61 16.94 35.07 -29.09
N TYR A 62 18.26 34.95 -29.22
CA TYR A 62 18.95 33.64 -29.22
C TYR A 62 18.78 32.91 -27.90
N GLN A 63 18.92 33.59 -26.76
CA GLN A 63 18.68 32.99 -25.44
C GLN A 63 17.25 32.47 -25.30
N LYS A 64 16.26 33.21 -25.81
CA LYS A 64 14.87 32.75 -25.85
C LYS A 64 14.70 31.48 -26.70
N ILE A 65 15.25 31.45 -27.92
CA ILE A 65 15.17 30.27 -28.81
C ILE A 65 15.89 29.07 -28.20
N ALA A 66 17.10 29.27 -27.67
CA ALA A 66 17.88 28.22 -27.02
C ALA A 66 17.12 27.65 -25.81
N ARG A 67 16.47 28.49 -25.02
CA ARG A 67 15.61 28.06 -23.92
C ARG A 67 14.43 27.23 -24.38
N GLU A 68 13.70 27.69 -25.40
CA GLU A 68 12.56 26.95 -25.96
C GLU A 68 13.00 25.58 -26.52
N TRP A 69 14.19 25.53 -27.11
CA TRP A 69 14.81 24.29 -27.61
C TRP A 69 15.20 23.34 -26.48
N LEU A 70 15.94 23.82 -25.48
CA LEU A 70 16.34 23.04 -24.32
C LEU A 70 15.14 22.55 -23.51
N THR A 71 14.16 23.42 -23.28
CA THR A 71 12.90 23.06 -22.64
C THR A 71 12.23 21.94 -23.44
N SER A 72 12.09 22.12 -24.76
CA SER A 72 11.54 21.08 -25.64
C SER A 72 12.32 19.77 -25.58
N ALA A 73 13.65 19.80 -25.64
CA ALA A 73 14.50 18.61 -25.57
C ALA A 73 14.29 17.84 -24.26
N LEU A 74 14.35 18.55 -23.13
CA LEU A 74 14.14 17.97 -21.79
C LEU A 74 12.72 17.42 -21.57
N SER A 75 11.74 17.80 -22.38
CA SER A 75 10.40 17.21 -22.28
C SER A 75 10.22 15.90 -23.00
N TYR A 76 10.98 15.70 -24.08
CA TYR A 76 10.95 14.50 -24.89
C TYR A 76 11.92 13.46 -24.31
N ALA A 77 13.12 13.90 -23.95
CA ALA A 77 14.17 13.03 -23.43
C ALA A 77 14.96 13.73 -22.30
N PRO A 78 14.34 13.90 -21.10
CA PRO A 78 14.99 14.57 -19.97
C PRO A 78 16.31 13.93 -19.53
N CYS A 79 16.40 12.60 -19.40
CA CYS A 79 17.62 11.93 -18.93
C CYS A 79 18.75 12.12 -19.94
N THR A 80 18.47 11.84 -21.22
CA THR A 80 19.44 12.00 -22.31
C THR A 80 19.90 13.44 -22.45
N THR A 81 18.97 14.41 -22.42
CA THR A 81 19.32 15.83 -22.55
C THR A 81 20.17 16.30 -21.37
N GLN A 82 19.85 15.88 -20.13
CA GLN A 82 20.65 16.16 -18.95
C GLN A 82 22.08 15.61 -19.08
N GLY A 83 22.22 14.35 -19.50
CA GLY A 83 23.52 13.72 -19.71
C GLY A 83 24.39 14.48 -20.71
N LEU A 84 23.81 14.93 -21.82
CA LEU A 84 24.51 15.72 -22.84
C LEU A 84 24.93 17.11 -22.35
N ILE A 85 24.07 17.79 -21.56
CA ILE A 85 24.41 19.09 -20.95
C ILE A 85 25.58 18.91 -19.97
N GLN A 86 25.53 17.89 -19.11
CA GLN A 86 26.60 17.59 -18.15
C GLN A 86 27.92 17.29 -18.86
N GLU A 87 27.88 16.50 -19.94
CA GLU A 87 29.07 16.18 -20.73
C GLU A 87 29.66 17.44 -21.40
N ASN A 88 28.82 18.37 -21.85
CA ASN A 88 29.30 19.65 -22.39
C ASN A 88 30.13 20.44 -21.37
N PHE A 89 29.72 20.45 -20.08
CA PHE A 89 30.49 21.06 -19.00
C PHE A 89 31.80 20.32 -18.67
N CYS A 90 31.89 19.01 -18.96
CA CYS A 90 33.09 18.21 -18.69
C CYS A 90 34.21 18.39 -19.75
N LYS A 91 33.89 18.91 -20.94
CA LYS A 91 34.87 19.07 -22.04
C LYS A 91 35.93 20.14 -21.68
N PRO A 92 37.25 19.84 -21.83
CA PRO A 92 38.33 20.73 -21.42
C PRO A 92 38.25 22.10 -22.10
N SER A 93 38.47 23.15 -21.31
CA SER A 93 38.41 24.55 -21.73
C SER A 93 39.68 24.98 -22.45
N GLY A 94 39.54 25.43 -23.70
CA GLY A 94 40.50 26.39 -24.25
C GLY A 94 40.32 27.76 -23.56
N VAL A 95 41.36 28.60 -23.59
CA VAL A 95 41.42 29.94 -22.96
C VAL A 95 40.25 30.87 -23.39
N GLN A 96 39.53 30.55 -24.47
CA GLN A 96 38.34 31.28 -24.92
C GLN A 96 37.02 30.92 -24.19
N ARG A 97 36.92 29.84 -23.40
CA ARG A 97 35.63 29.33 -22.85
C ARG A 97 35.20 29.84 -21.45
N THR A 98 36.02 30.61 -20.74
CA THR A 98 35.70 31.06 -19.37
C THR A 98 34.54 32.07 -19.33
N GLN A 99 34.39 32.94 -20.33
CA GLN A 99 33.23 33.85 -20.47
C GLN A 99 31.96 33.14 -20.99
N HIS A 100 32.09 32.10 -21.82
CA HIS A 100 30.97 31.26 -22.31
C HIS A 100 30.18 30.59 -21.19
N THR A 101 30.84 30.26 -20.08
CA THR A 101 30.26 29.44 -19.01
C THR A 101 29.19 30.23 -18.22
N ALA A 102 29.38 31.55 -18.02
CA ALA A 102 28.44 32.38 -17.25
C ALA A 102 27.09 32.58 -17.94
N ASP A 103 27.07 32.78 -19.27
CA ASP A 103 25.84 32.98 -20.05
C ASP A 103 25.02 31.69 -20.17
N VAL A 104 25.70 30.54 -20.37
CA VAL A 104 25.06 29.22 -20.36
C VAL A 104 24.50 28.89 -18.98
N VAL A 105 25.23 29.22 -17.92
CA VAL A 105 24.76 29.09 -16.54
C VAL A 105 23.49 29.91 -16.31
N SER A 106 23.48 31.18 -16.72
CA SER A 106 22.29 32.05 -16.65
C SER A 106 21.09 31.45 -17.38
N LEU A 107 21.28 31.00 -18.63
CA LEU A 107 20.22 30.38 -19.44
C LEU A 107 19.59 29.15 -18.76
N LEU A 108 20.43 28.25 -18.22
CA LEU A 108 19.97 27.03 -17.57
C LEU A 108 19.32 27.29 -16.21
N SER A 109 19.69 28.37 -15.51
CA SER A 109 19.13 28.73 -14.19
C SER A 109 17.62 29.00 -14.24
N GLU A 110 17.16 29.43 -15.41
CA GLU A 110 15.78 29.82 -15.62
C GLU A 110 14.91 28.67 -16.20
N ILE A 111 15.50 27.51 -16.49
CA ILE A 111 14.75 26.33 -16.97
C ILE A 111 14.36 25.46 -15.78
N ARG A 112 13.06 25.40 -15.52
CA ARG A 112 12.42 24.55 -14.50
C ARG A 112 11.40 23.64 -15.17
N ILE A 113 11.50 22.33 -14.92
CA ILE A 113 10.54 21.36 -15.45
C ILE A 113 9.83 20.68 -14.29
N CYS A 114 8.52 20.86 -14.25
CA CYS A 114 7.64 20.27 -13.25
C CYS A 114 6.76 19.20 -13.90
N SER A 115 6.58 18.07 -13.21
CA SER A 115 5.54 17.11 -13.57
C SER A 115 4.16 17.75 -13.42
N GLY A 116 3.34 17.78 -14.48
CA GLY A 116 1.90 18.08 -14.41
C GLY A 116 1.42 19.54 -14.47
N LYS A 117 2.27 20.57 -14.42
CA LYS A 117 1.87 22.00 -14.51
C LYS A 117 2.24 22.70 -15.82
N ASN A 118 2.72 21.92 -16.76
CA ASN A 118 3.37 22.38 -17.96
C ASN A 118 2.34 22.26 -19.11
N ASP A 119 1.78 23.39 -19.57
CA ASP A 119 0.82 23.53 -20.69
C ASP A 119 1.44 23.15 -22.05
N TRP A 120 1.63 21.86 -22.28
CA TRP A 120 2.30 21.34 -23.46
C TRP A 120 1.22 20.66 -24.32
N ASN A 121 1.15 20.97 -25.61
CA ASN A 121 0.19 20.34 -26.51
C ASN A 121 0.48 18.83 -26.63
N GLY A 122 -0.24 18.00 -25.86
CA GLY A 122 -0.13 16.53 -25.85
C GLY A 122 0.75 15.96 -24.73
N ILE A 123 0.68 14.62 -24.53
CA ILE A 123 1.54 13.92 -23.56
C ILE A 123 2.97 13.91 -24.08
N ARG A 124 3.89 14.48 -23.32
CA ARG A 124 5.33 14.32 -23.49
C ARG A 124 5.90 13.32 -22.48
N THR A 125 7.11 12.85 -22.72
CA THR A 125 7.79 11.86 -21.89
C THR A 125 7.98 12.35 -20.45
N ALA A 126 8.26 13.65 -20.26
CA ALA A 126 8.35 14.30 -18.95
C ALA A 126 7.03 14.38 -18.16
N ASN A 127 5.87 14.07 -18.76
CA ASN A 127 4.62 13.93 -18.01
C ASN A 127 4.55 12.59 -17.26
N VAL A 128 5.39 11.61 -17.60
CA VAL A 128 5.43 10.30 -16.93
C VAL A 128 6.23 10.43 -15.62
N PRO A 129 5.64 10.17 -14.44
CA PRO A 129 6.33 10.34 -13.16
C PRO A 129 7.64 9.56 -13.05
N ALA A 130 7.65 8.31 -13.53
CA ALA A 130 8.83 7.45 -13.55
C ALA A 130 10.01 8.11 -14.30
N VAL A 131 9.75 8.74 -15.44
CA VAL A 131 10.77 9.41 -16.26
C VAL A 131 11.38 10.60 -15.51
N MET A 132 10.55 11.37 -14.79
CA MET A 132 11.04 12.49 -14.00
C MET A 132 11.87 12.03 -12.81
N ASP A 133 11.49 10.91 -12.17
CA ASP A 133 12.28 10.31 -11.10
C ASP A 133 13.65 9.81 -11.65
N SER A 134 13.68 9.20 -12.84
CA SER A 134 14.93 8.80 -13.51
C SER A 134 15.77 10.00 -13.93
N ALA A 135 15.15 11.08 -14.40
CA ALA A 135 15.85 12.31 -14.76
C ALA A 135 16.52 12.96 -13.54
N ALA A 136 15.85 12.90 -12.38
CA ALA A 136 16.43 13.30 -11.10
C ALA A 136 17.67 12.46 -10.77
N ALA A 137 17.57 11.14 -10.91
CA ALA A 137 18.68 10.23 -10.68
C ALA A 137 19.86 10.47 -11.63
N ALA A 138 19.58 10.64 -12.92
CA ALA A 138 20.56 10.99 -13.96
C ALA A 138 21.28 12.32 -13.68
N SER A 139 20.64 13.20 -12.91
CA SER A 139 21.19 14.49 -12.49
C SER A 139 22.18 14.38 -11.31
N GLY A 140 22.24 13.23 -10.62
CA GLY A 140 23.18 12.97 -9.53
C GLY A 140 22.91 13.74 -8.22
N ALA A 141 21.76 14.42 -8.10
CA ALA A 141 21.31 15.09 -6.88
C ALA A 141 20.69 14.08 -5.88
N LYS A 142 20.99 14.22 -4.59
CA LYS A 142 20.32 13.45 -3.51
C LYS A 142 18.92 14.02 -3.26
N LYS A 143 17.91 13.15 -3.14
CA LYS A 143 16.51 13.52 -2.89
C LYS A 143 16.31 14.05 -1.47
N GLU A 144 16.06 15.35 -1.32
CA GLU A 144 15.55 15.92 -0.04
C GLU A 144 14.30 16.82 -0.19
N ALA A 145 13.73 17.01 -1.39
CA ALA A 145 12.60 17.93 -1.58
C ALA A 145 11.27 17.22 -1.98
N PRO A 146 10.13 17.53 -1.32
CA PRO A 146 8.82 16.94 -1.62
C PRO A 146 8.25 17.31 -2.99
N ASP A 147 8.52 18.51 -3.50
CA ASP A 147 8.00 19.00 -4.78
C ASP A 147 9.12 19.03 -5.82
N PHE A 148 9.29 17.93 -6.57
CA PHE A 148 10.41 17.83 -7.52
C PHE A 148 10.17 18.71 -8.75
N THR A 149 10.72 19.92 -8.69
CA THR A 149 11.05 20.75 -9.85
C THR A 149 12.46 20.38 -10.29
N LEU A 150 12.63 19.89 -11.52
CA LEU A 150 13.97 19.67 -12.08
C LEU A 150 14.60 21.04 -12.36
N GLU A 151 15.47 21.50 -11.46
CA GLU A 151 16.33 22.66 -11.67
C GLU A 151 17.56 22.24 -12.49
N VAL A 152 17.52 22.54 -13.78
CA VAL A 152 18.48 22.03 -14.77
C VAL A 152 19.90 22.50 -14.48
N LEU A 153 20.09 23.77 -14.13
CA LEU A 153 21.42 24.31 -13.86
C LEU A 153 22.11 23.66 -12.66
N SER A 154 21.46 23.75 -11.50
CA SER A 154 22.03 23.33 -10.21
C SER A 154 22.51 21.88 -10.31
N THR A 155 21.65 21.03 -10.87
CA THR A 155 21.93 19.61 -11.03
C THR A 155 23.02 19.32 -12.08
N ALA A 156 23.01 20.02 -13.22
CA ALA A 156 24.01 19.83 -14.27
C ALA A 156 25.44 20.20 -13.80
N VAL A 157 25.59 21.33 -13.11
CA VAL A 157 26.91 21.81 -12.63
C VAL A 157 27.46 20.90 -11.54
N VAL A 158 26.63 20.52 -10.55
CA VAL A 158 27.03 19.60 -9.48
C VAL A 158 27.46 18.26 -10.04
N SER A 159 26.65 17.68 -10.94
CA SER A 159 26.96 16.40 -11.59
C SER A 159 28.25 16.46 -12.41
N ALA A 160 28.41 17.49 -13.25
CA ALA A 160 29.61 17.65 -14.07
C ALA A 160 30.87 17.79 -13.21
N THR A 161 30.79 18.52 -12.09
CA THR A 161 31.91 18.66 -11.14
C THR A 161 32.30 17.30 -10.57
N VAL A 162 31.33 16.49 -10.15
CA VAL A 162 31.58 15.14 -9.63
C VAL A 162 32.20 14.23 -10.70
N LYS A 163 31.69 14.28 -11.94
CA LYS A 163 32.26 13.52 -13.07
C LYS A 163 33.72 13.90 -13.35
N CYS A 164 34.00 15.21 -13.39
CA CYS A 164 35.35 15.74 -13.58
C CYS A 164 36.30 15.33 -12.44
N ASN A 165 35.83 15.31 -11.19
CA ASN A 165 36.63 14.87 -10.05
C ASN A 165 37.05 13.40 -10.21
N HIS A 166 36.11 12.50 -10.50
CA HIS A 166 36.42 11.08 -10.69
C HIS A 166 37.28 10.81 -11.93
N ALA A 167 37.04 11.53 -13.03
CA ALA A 167 37.93 11.48 -14.20
C ALA A 167 39.35 11.95 -13.85
N GLY A 168 39.47 13.03 -13.07
CA GLY A 168 40.74 13.54 -12.55
C GLY A 168 41.44 12.58 -11.60
N GLU A 169 40.71 11.89 -10.72
CA GLU A 169 41.22 10.84 -9.84
C GLU A 169 41.86 9.71 -10.65
N ILE A 170 41.15 9.16 -11.64
CA ILE A 170 41.67 8.08 -12.49
C ILE A 170 42.89 8.55 -13.30
N ALA A 171 42.83 9.73 -13.90
CA ALA A 171 43.96 10.29 -14.63
C ALA A 171 45.19 10.49 -13.71
N GLY A 172 44.96 10.91 -12.47
CA GLY A 172 45.97 11.02 -11.42
C GLY A 172 46.56 9.66 -11.03
N MET A 173 45.72 8.65 -10.82
CA MET A 173 46.14 7.27 -10.54
C MET A 173 46.98 6.69 -11.67
N ARG A 174 46.60 6.91 -12.94
CA ARG A 174 47.37 6.45 -14.12
C ARG A 174 48.74 7.12 -14.19
N ARG A 175 48.82 8.42 -13.92
CA ARG A 175 50.10 9.16 -13.84
C ARG A 175 50.99 8.67 -12.70
N LEU A 176 50.43 8.40 -11.53
CA LEU A 176 51.19 7.87 -10.40
C LEU A 176 51.69 6.45 -10.67
N PHE A 177 50.85 5.59 -11.25
CA PHE A 177 51.24 4.21 -11.60
C PHE A 177 52.37 4.17 -12.64
N SER A 178 52.31 5.03 -13.65
CA SER A 178 53.38 5.16 -14.65
C SER A 178 54.67 5.73 -14.05
N THR A 179 54.57 6.63 -13.07
CA THR A 179 55.74 7.19 -12.35
C THR A 179 56.37 6.19 -11.38
N MET A 180 55.58 5.29 -10.79
CA MET A 180 56.05 4.27 -9.83
C MET A 180 56.57 2.96 -10.47
N GLY A 181 56.57 2.85 -11.80
CA GLY A 181 57.20 1.73 -12.52
C GLY A 181 56.40 0.42 -12.59
N GLY A 182 55.08 0.44 -12.30
CA GLY A 182 54.27 -0.78 -12.19
C GLY A 182 54.62 -1.61 -10.95
N ILE A 183 53.68 -2.42 -10.46
CA ILE A 183 53.83 -3.15 -9.18
C ILE A 183 55.01 -4.13 -9.29
N ASN A 184 56.15 -3.78 -8.70
CA ASN A 184 57.27 -4.68 -8.44
C ASN A 184 57.61 -4.61 -6.94
N MET A 185 56.69 -5.06 -6.10
CA MET A 185 56.91 -5.25 -4.67
C MET A 185 57.17 -6.72 -4.39
N GLY A 186 58.39 -7.16 -4.69
CA GLY A 186 58.90 -8.47 -4.33
C GLY A 186 60.42 -8.43 -4.37
N MET A 187 61.06 -8.27 -3.20
CA MET A 187 62.51 -8.47 -3.07
C MET A 187 62.82 -9.92 -3.45
N SER A 188 63.36 -10.14 -4.65
CA SER A 188 64.05 -11.38 -4.99
C SER A 188 65.55 -11.17 -4.81
N PRO A 189 66.28 -12.11 -4.19
CA PRO A 189 67.73 -12.03 -4.08
C PRO A 189 68.37 -12.04 -5.48
N PRO A 190 69.57 -11.45 -5.64
CA PRO A 190 70.22 -11.33 -6.94
C PRO A 190 70.60 -12.74 -7.44
N GLY A 191 69.85 -13.28 -8.40
CA GLY A 191 70.16 -14.59 -9.00
C GLY A 191 69.05 -15.32 -9.75
N THR A 192 67.78 -14.94 -9.61
CA THR A 192 66.66 -15.61 -10.30
C THR A 192 65.91 -14.65 -11.20
N GLN A 193 65.95 -14.89 -12.52
CA GLN A 193 65.08 -14.25 -13.48
C GLN A 193 63.63 -14.64 -13.17
N SER A 194 62.87 -13.76 -12.48
CA SER A 194 61.43 -13.94 -12.39
C SER A 194 60.80 -13.45 -13.69
N LEU A 195 60.37 -14.40 -14.52
CA LEU A 195 59.36 -14.16 -15.56
C LEU A 195 58.01 -13.87 -14.88
N HIS A 196 57.82 -12.66 -14.35
CA HIS A 196 56.48 -12.16 -14.04
C HIS A 196 56.09 -11.11 -15.08
N PRO A 197 54.92 -11.24 -15.73
CA PRO A 197 54.49 -10.25 -16.72
C PRO A 197 54.30 -8.90 -16.04
N HIS A 198 54.79 -7.82 -16.65
CA HIS A 198 54.44 -6.46 -16.23
C HIS A 198 52.92 -6.28 -16.37
N GLN A 199 52.20 -6.25 -15.24
CA GLN A 199 50.76 -6.00 -15.24
C GLN A 199 50.49 -4.55 -15.63
N SER A 200 49.58 -4.34 -16.57
CA SER A 200 49.19 -3.00 -17.00
C SER A 200 48.33 -2.28 -15.96
N PHE A 201 48.31 -0.94 -15.96
CA PHE A 201 47.43 -0.15 -15.08
C PHE A 201 45.97 -0.61 -15.19
N ASP A 202 45.52 -0.79 -16.44
CA ASP A 202 44.16 -1.20 -16.74
C ASP A 202 43.87 -2.60 -16.19
N GLU A 203 44.79 -3.57 -16.27
CA GLU A 203 44.59 -4.91 -15.67
C GLU A 203 44.39 -4.86 -14.15
N VAL A 204 45.23 -4.11 -13.43
CA VAL A 204 45.17 -4.03 -11.96
C VAL A 204 43.88 -3.35 -11.50
N PHE A 205 43.55 -2.20 -12.07
CA PHE A 205 42.41 -1.42 -11.61
C PHE A 205 41.07 -1.96 -12.11
N VAL A 206 41.00 -2.55 -13.31
CA VAL A 206 39.81 -3.29 -13.74
C VAL A 206 39.56 -4.48 -12.81
N SER A 207 40.59 -5.28 -12.48
CA SER A 207 40.45 -6.40 -11.54
C SER A 207 39.97 -5.93 -10.16
N LYS A 208 40.53 -4.82 -9.65
CA LYS A 208 40.09 -4.20 -8.39
C LYS A 208 38.61 -3.81 -8.41
N PHE A 209 38.17 -3.05 -9.41
CA PHE A 209 36.77 -2.60 -9.47
C PHE A 209 35.80 -3.76 -9.72
N VAL A 210 36.17 -4.74 -10.55
CA VAL A 210 35.40 -5.98 -10.73
C VAL A 210 35.19 -6.69 -9.38
N SER A 211 36.27 -6.88 -8.61
CA SER A 211 36.19 -7.51 -7.28
C SER A 211 35.31 -6.71 -6.30
N LEU A 212 35.46 -5.39 -6.25
CA LEU A 212 34.64 -4.54 -5.37
C LEU A 212 33.15 -4.61 -5.73
N LEU A 213 32.80 -4.53 -7.01
CA LEU A 213 31.42 -4.62 -7.48
C LEU A 213 30.82 -6.01 -7.20
N GLN A 214 31.59 -7.09 -7.37
CA GLN A 214 31.16 -8.44 -6.98
C GLN A 214 30.92 -8.56 -5.47
N ASN A 215 31.74 -7.91 -4.64
CA ASN A 215 31.53 -7.91 -3.19
C ASN A 215 30.22 -7.21 -2.79
N PHE A 216 29.82 -6.14 -3.47
CA PHE A 216 28.52 -5.49 -3.23
C PHE A 216 27.35 -6.43 -3.55
N VAL A 217 27.43 -7.19 -4.65
CA VAL A 217 26.43 -8.20 -5.02
C VAL A 217 26.28 -9.24 -3.90
N VAL A 218 27.40 -9.81 -3.43
CA VAL A 218 27.37 -10.81 -2.35
C VAL A 218 26.89 -10.21 -1.01
N ALA A 219 27.28 -8.97 -0.71
CA ALA A 219 26.89 -8.29 0.52
C ALA A 219 25.38 -7.99 0.57
N ALA A 220 24.78 -7.58 -0.55
CA ALA A 220 23.37 -7.21 -0.65
C ALA A 220 22.39 -8.36 -0.31
N GLU A 221 22.84 -9.61 -0.37
CA GLU A 221 22.05 -10.74 0.10
C GLU A 221 21.90 -10.75 1.62
N LYS A 222 22.97 -10.38 2.34
CA LYS A 222 23.10 -10.56 3.80
C LYS A 222 22.79 -9.30 4.60
N GLN A 223 23.11 -8.12 4.06
CA GLN A 223 23.01 -6.86 4.78
C GLN A 223 22.77 -5.68 3.83
N PRO A 224 22.18 -4.57 4.31
CA PRO A 224 22.11 -3.34 3.54
C PRO A 224 23.51 -2.87 3.16
N ILE A 225 23.65 -2.38 1.92
CA ILE A 225 24.93 -1.90 1.40
C ILE A 225 25.16 -0.42 1.77
N ASP A 226 26.42 -0.02 1.82
CA ASP A 226 26.78 1.40 1.87
C ASP A 226 26.56 2.05 0.49
N ASN A 227 25.44 2.77 0.36
CA ASN A 227 25.06 3.44 -0.89
C ASN A 227 26.07 4.52 -1.32
N SER A 228 26.78 5.15 -0.38
CA SER A 228 27.81 6.14 -0.69
C SER A 228 29.02 5.48 -1.32
N GLN A 229 29.52 4.42 -0.68
CA GLN A 229 30.66 3.65 -1.18
C GLN A 229 30.35 2.97 -2.52
N PHE A 230 29.14 2.43 -2.68
CA PHE A 230 28.69 1.84 -3.94
C PHE A 230 28.70 2.87 -5.08
N ARG A 231 28.15 4.08 -4.82
CA ARG A 231 28.12 5.17 -5.81
C ARG A 231 29.51 5.65 -6.21
N GLU A 232 30.42 5.80 -5.24
CA GLU A 232 31.80 6.18 -5.49
C GLU A 232 32.51 5.13 -6.36
N THR A 233 32.39 3.86 -5.99
CA THR A 233 33.00 2.73 -6.73
C THR A 233 32.51 2.67 -8.17
N CYS A 234 31.19 2.78 -8.39
CA CYS A 234 30.61 2.79 -9.73
C CYS A 234 31.09 3.99 -10.56
N SER A 235 31.23 5.16 -9.93
CA SER A 235 31.67 6.40 -10.62
C SER A 235 33.14 6.32 -11.03
N GLN A 236 34.02 5.82 -10.16
CA GLN A 236 35.44 5.61 -10.48
C GLN A 236 35.64 4.54 -11.55
N ALA A 237 34.90 3.44 -11.49
CA ALA A 237 34.91 2.40 -12.52
C ALA A 237 34.47 2.94 -13.89
N THR A 238 33.47 3.82 -13.91
CA THR A 238 32.98 4.47 -15.14
C THR A 238 33.99 5.45 -15.72
N ALA A 239 34.63 6.25 -14.87
CA ALA A 239 35.72 7.13 -15.28
C ALA A 239 36.88 6.35 -15.92
N LEU A 240 37.25 5.19 -15.34
CA LEU A 240 38.28 4.29 -15.90
C LEU A 240 37.90 3.75 -17.29
N LEU A 241 36.64 3.35 -17.47
CA LEU A 241 36.13 2.89 -18.78
C LEU A 241 36.23 3.97 -19.85
N LEU A 242 35.80 5.20 -19.53
CA LEU A 242 35.80 6.32 -20.48
C LEU A 242 37.23 6.78 -20.82
N ASP A 243 38.14 6.81 -19.84
CA ASP A 243 39.55 7.14 -20.06
C ASP A 243 40.25 6.13 -20.99
N HIS A 244 39.95 4.84 -20.84
CA HIS A 244 40.49 3.79 -21.72
C HIS A 244 39.98 3.92 -23.16
N MET A 245 38.71 4.27 -23.37
CA MET A 245 38.14 4.48 -24.71
C MET A 245 38.83 5.60 -25.50
N VAL A 246 39.37 6.62 -24.81
CA VAL A 246 40.15 7.70 -25.43
C VAL A 246 41.59 7.27 -25.75
N SER A 247 42.08 6.22 -25.07
CA SER A 247 43.48 5.80 -25.10
C SER A 247 43.82 4.77 -26.19
N ASP A 248 42.83 4.29 -26.98
CA ASP A 248 42.96 3.38 -28.13
C ASP A 248 43.73 2.05 -27.87
N SER A 249 43.84 1.63 -26.61
CA SER A 249 44.63 0.44 -26.24
C SER A 249 43.78 -0.84 -26.32
N ARG A 250 44.25 -1.87 -27.04
CA ARG A 250 43.53 -3.16 -27.20
C ARG A 250 43.74 -4.16 -26.05
N ALA A 251 44.38 -3.75 -24.96
CA ALA A 251 44.68 -4.63 -23.84
C ALA A 251 43.45 -4.76 -22.92
N ASN A 252 43.09 -6.00 -22.54
CA ASN A 252 42.05 -6.33 -21.54
C ASN A 252 40.57 -6.10 -21.93
N LEU A 253 40.17 -6.38 -23.18
CA LEU A 253 38.76 -6.32 -23.62
C LEU A 253 37.79 -7.12 -22.73
N GLU A 254 38.22 -8.28 -22.24
CA GLU A 254 37.38 -9.16 -21.40
C GLU A 254 37.08 -8.51 -20.04
N GLY A 255 38.09 -7.92 -19.38
CA GLY A 255 37.90 -7.19 -18.13
C GLY A 255 36.99 -5.97 -18.29
N PHE A 256 37.11 -5.22 -19.39
CA PHE A 256 36.23 -4.08 -19.65
C PHE A 256 34.78 -4.50 -19.95
N SER A 257 34.59 -5.59 -20.70
CA SER A 257 33.26 -6.17 -20.90
C SER A 257 32.64 -6.60 -19.57
N GLN A 258 33.42 -7.23 -18.70
CA GLN A 258 32.98 -7.63 -17.36
C GLN A 258 32.61 -6.42 -16.50
N LEU A 259 33.36 -5.33 -16.59
CA LEU A 259 33.09 -4.10 -15.85
C LEU A 259 31.80 -3.42 -16.32
N ILE A 260 31.56 -3.32 -17.63
CA ILE A 260 30.30 -2.81 -18.19
C ILE A 260 29.13 -3.66 -17.71
N ARG A 261 29.26 -4.99 -17.77
CA ARG A 261 28.25 -5.92 -17.25
C ARG A 261 27.97 -5.65 -15.77
N LEU A 262 28.98 -5.54 -14.92
CA LEU A 262 28.76 -5.29 -13.49
C LEU A 262 28.12 -3.93 -13.21
N LEU A 263 28.48 -2.88 -13.95
CA LEU A 263 27.84 -1.56 -13.83
C LEU A 263 26.36 -1.58 -14.24
N CYS A 264 25.96 -2.47 -15.14
CA CYS A 264 24.56 -2.70 -15.49
C CYS A 264 23.82 -3.62 -14.50
N TRP A 265 24.45 -4.70 -14.04
CA TRP A 265 23.80 -5.75 -13.25
C TRP A 265 23.79 -5.51 -11.74
N CYS A 266 24.77 -4.81 -11.16
CA CYS A 266 24.81 -4.58 -9.71
C CYS A 266 23.55 -3.84 -9.21
N PRO A 267 23.10 -2.72 -9.84
CA PRO A 267 21.86 -2.05 -9.44
C PRO A 267 20.63 -2.98 -9.49
N ALA A 268 20.54 -3.84 -10.51
CA ALA A 268 19.45 -4.81 -10.63
C ALA A 268 19.53 -5.89 -9.54
N TYR A 269 20.73 -6.34 -9.15
CA TYR A 269 20.91 -7.33 -8.09
C TYR A 269 20.55 -6.78 -6.71
N ILE A 270 21.03 -5.57 -6.41
CA ILE A 270 20.77 -4.89 -5.14
C ILE A 270 19.29 -4.51 -5.03
N SER A 271 18.66 -4.10 -6.14
CA SER A 271 17.21 -3.85 -6.23
C SER A 271 16.66 -2.83 -5.23
N THR A 272 17.46 -1.85 -4.80
CA THR A 272 17.00 -0.72 -3.97
C THR A 272 16.87 0.56 -4.79
N PRO A 273 16.04 1.54 -4.36
CA PRO A 273 15.94 2.84 -5.04
C PRO A 273 17.31 3.51 -5.19
N ASP A 274 18.11 3.58 -4.12
CA ASP A 274 19.42 4.25 -4.12
C ASP A 274 20.43 3.60 -5.07
N ALA A 275 20.47 2.27 -5.12
CA ALA A 275 21.34 1.54 -6.04
C ALA A 275 20.90 1.74 -7.50
N MET A 276 19.59 1.79 -7.75
CA MET A 276 19.04 2.06 -9.07
C MET A 276 19.27 3.50 -9.52
N GLU A 277 19.17 4.47 -8.61
CA GLU A 277 19.51 5.87 -8.90
C GLU A 277 20.98 6.00 -9.32
N THR A 278 21.87 5.30 -8.61
CA THR A 278 23.29 5.18 -8.98
C THR A 278 23.45 4.54 -10.37
N GLY A 279 22.73 3.45 -10.65
CA GLY A 279 22.71 2.81 -11.96
C GLY A 279 22.35 3.79 -13.08
N ILE A 280 21.23 4.48 -12.95
CA ILE A 280 20.73 5.45 -13.95
C ILE A 280 21.73 6.60 -14.17
N TYR A 281 22.33 7.11 -13.09
CA TYR A 281 23.39 8.11 -13.19
C TYR A 281 24.56 7.64 -14.05
N ILE A 282 25.04 6.41 -13.81
CA ILE A 282 26.16 5.81 -14.53
C ILE A 282 25.79 5.48 -15.98
N TRP A 283 24.64 4.85 -16.22
CA TRP A 283 24.20 4.48 -17.57
C TRP A 283 23.99 5.72 -18.44
N THR A 284 23.42 6.79 -17.87
CA THR A 284 23.29 8.07 -18.57
C THR A 284 24.66 8.65 -18.90
N TRP A 285 25.62 8.62 -17.96
CA TRP A 285 26.97 9.10 -18.22
C TRP A 285 27.66 8.32 -19.35
N LEU A 286 27.62 6.99 -19.32
CA LEU A 286 28.21 6.13 -20.35
C LEU A 286 27.61 6.41 -21.74
N VAL A 287 26.28 6.47 -21.85
CA VAL A 287 25.60 6.66 -23.15
C VAL A 287 25.76 8.07 -23.69
N SER A 288 25.92 9.09 -22.83
CA SER A 288 26.18 10.48 -23.26
C SER A 288 27.64 10.71 -23.65
N ALA A 289 28.60 10.18 -22.89
CA ALA A 289 30.03 10.37 -23.14
C ALA A 289 30.56 9.45 -24.27
N ALA A 290 30.04 8.22 -24.36
CA ALA A 290 30.44 7.23 -25.37
C ALA A 290 29.20 6.60 -26.05
N PRO A 291 28.55 7.30 -27.01
CA PRO A 291 27.34 6.82 -27.67
C PRO A 291 27.48 5.46 -28.37
N SER A 292 28.70 5.08 -28.78
CA SER A 292 29.01 3.77 -29.36
C SER A 292 28.78 2.60 -28.40
N LEU A 293 28.85 2.83 -27.08
CA LEU A 293 28.53 1.82 -26.07
C LEU A 293 27.02 1.65 -25.86
N GLY A 294 26.19 2.53 -26.43
CA GLY A 294 24.73 2.53 -26.23
C GLY A 294 24.05 1.18 -26.47
N PRO A 295 24.27 0.50 -27.62
CA PRO A 295 23.70 -0.83 -27.86
C PRO A 295 24.16 -1.90 -26.87
N LEU A 296 25.43 -1.87 -26.45
CA LEU A 296 26.00 -2.84 -25.51
C LEU A 296 25.42 -2.65 -24.09
N VAL A 297 25.41 -1.40 -23.60
CA VAL A 297 24.80 -1.05 -22.31
C VAL A 297 23.33 -1.47 -22.31
N LEU A 298 22.59 -1.13 -23.36
CA LEU A 298 21.17 -1.48 -23.45
C LEU A 298 20.95 -3.01 -23.48
N ALA A 299 21.81 -3.78 -24.15
CA ALA A 299 21.72 -5.23 -24.18
C ALA A 299 21.88 -5.84 -22.77
N GLU A 300 22.89 -5.40 -22.01
CA GLU A 300 23.10 -5.85 -20.62
C GLU A 300 21.93 -5.46 -19.71
N LEU A 301 21.38 -4.25 -19.88
CA LEU A 301 20.21 -3.82 -19.11
C LEU A 301 18.95 -4.63 -19.44
N VAL A 302 18.74 -4.97 -20.71
CA VAL A 302 17.62 -5.83 -21.11
C VAL A 302 17.77 -7.23 -20.53
N ASP A 303 18.98 -7.81 -20.54
CA ASP A 303 19.22 -9.12 -19.95
C ASP A 303 19.04 -9.09 -18.42
N ALA A 304 19.52 -8.05 -17.74
CA ALA A 304 19.29 -7.86 -16.31
C ALA A 304 17.80 -7.68 -15.99
N TRP A 305 17.04 -6.95 -16.81
CA TRP A 305 15.59 -6.79 -16.65
C TRP A 305 14.86 -8.13 -16.77
N LEU A 306 15.16 -8.90 -17.82
CA LEU A 306 14.59 -10.24 -18.01
C LEU A 306 14.94 -11.19 -16.86
N TRP A 307 16.17 -11.10 -16.34
CA TRP A 307 16.56 -11.84 -15.14
C TRP A 307 15.71 -11.49 -13.91
N THR A 308 15.29 -10.22 -13.73
CA THR A 308 14.38 -9.86 -12.63
C THR A 308 12.99 -10.49 -12.79
N ILE A 309 12.55 -10.79 -14.01
CA ILE A 309 11.32 -11.54 -14.27
C ILE A 309 11.53 -13.01 -13.87
N ASP A 310 12.59 -13.63 -14.36
CA ASP A 310 12.89 -15.05 -14.11
C ASP A 310 13.13 -15.33 -12.62
N THR A 311 13.64 -14.34 -11.88
CA THR A 311 13.86 -14.41 -10.43
C THR A 311 12.75 -13.78 -9.58
N LYS A 312 11.64 -13.37 -10.19
CA LYS A 312 10.44 -12.81 -9.54
C LYS A 312 10.71 -11.67 -8.56
N ARG A 313 11.46 -10.66 -8.99
CA ARG A 313 11.84 -9.49 -8.16
C ARG A 313 10.98 -8.27 -8.44
N GLY A 314 10.73 -7.46 -7.41
CA GLY A 314 10.09 -6.14 -7.52
C GLY A 314 8.75 -6.17 -8.26
N LEU A 315 8.65 -5.49 -9.40
CA LEU A 315 7.46 -5.49 -10.25
C LEU A 315 7.01 -6.90 -10.65
N PHE A 316 7.92 -7.88 -10.62
CA PHE A 316 7.68 -9.27 -10.98
C PHE A 316 7.60 -10.23 -9.80
N ALA A 317 7.50 -9.72 -8.56
CA ALA A 317 7.24 -10.51 -7.36
C ALA A 317 5.79 -11.04 -7.36
N SER A 318 5.52 -11.99 -8.26
CA SER A 318 4.19 -12.49 -8.59
C SER A 318 3.74 -13.70 -7.78
N ASP A 319 4.60 -14.21 -6.89
CA ASP A 319 4.18 -15.24 -5.94
C ASP A 319 3.09 -14.63 -5.05
N MET A 320 1.84 -15.05 -5.32
CA MET A 320 0.58 -14.57 -4.72
C MET A 320 0.55 -14.64 -3.18
N ASN A 321 1.52 -15.32 -2.60
CA ASN A 321 1.55 -15.72 -1.21
C ASN A 321 2.13 -14.65 -0.28
N TYR A 322 2.73 -13.58 -0.82
CA TYR A 322 3.61 -12.69 -0.06
C TYR A 322 3.35 -11.18 -0.21
N CYS A 323 2.40 -10.77 -1.05
CA CYS A 323 2.43 -9.41 -1.57
C CYS A 323 1.16 -8.62 -1.24
N GLY A 324 1.25 -7.73 -0.23
CA GLY A 324 0.30 -6.63 -0.04
C GLY A 324 -0.58 -6.69 1.21
N PRO A 325 -1.46 -5.70 1.39
CA PRO A 325 -2.41 -5.64 2.50
C PRO A 325 -3.29 -6.89 2.64
N ASP A 326 -3.89 -7.38 1.55
CA ASP A 326 -4.80 -8.53 1.63
C ASP A 326 -4.11 -9.81 2.12
N ALA A 327 -2.81 -9.99 1.82
CA ALA A 327 -2.02 -11.12 2.32
C ALA A 327 -1.88 -11.08 3.86
N LYS A 328 -1.82 -9.88 4.46
CA LYS A 328 -1.73 -9.68 5.92
C LYS A 328 -3.07 -9.88 6.64
N LEU A 329 -4.19 -9.83 5.92
CA LEU A 329 -5.56 -9.91 6.48
C LEU A 329 -6.18 -11.32 6.43
N ARG A 330 -5.49 -12.27 5.79
CA ARG A 330 -5.91 -13.68 5.76
C ARG A 330 -5.78 -14.32 7.14
N PRO A 331 -6.66 -15.28 7.50
CA PRO A 331 -7.86 -15.71 6.77
C PRO A 331 -9.13 -14.95 7.19
N HIS A 332 -9.03 -14.03 8.16
CA HIS A 332 -10.17 -13.38 8.80
C HIS A 332 -11.04 -12.65 7.77
N LEU A 333 -10.43 -11.79 6.95
CA LEU A 333 -11.13 -10.96 5.97
C LEU A 333 -10.95 -11.42 4.52
N ILE A 334 -9.89 -12.18 4.23
CA ILE A 334 -9.52 -12.65 2.88
C ILE A 334 -9.33 -14.17 2.89
N ALA A 335 -9.66 -14.84 1.79
CA ALA A 335 -9.53 -16.30 1.67
C ALA A 335 -8.05 -16.75 1.54
N GLY A 336 -7.74 -17.93 2.05
CA GLY A 336 -6.41 -18.56 1.97
C GLY A 336 -5.72 -18.70 3.32
N GLU A 337 -4.77 -19.63 3.43
CA GLU A 337 -4.02 -19.85 4.67
C GLU A 337 -3.04 -18.69 4.95
N PRO A 338 -2.80 -18.36 6.22
CA PRO A 338 -1.73 -17.45 6.59
C PRO A 338 -0.37 -18.10 6.30
N GLU A 339 0.37 -17.55 5.34
CA GLU A 339 1.75 -17.91 5.04
C GLU A 339 2.72 -16.91 5.72
N ALA A 340 3.97 -17.33 5.95
CA ALA A 340 4.96 -16.45 6.55
C ALA A 340 5.17 -15.20 5.66
N PRO A 341 5.38 -14.00 6.22
CA PRO A 341 5.71 -12.83 5.41
C PRO A 341 7.00 -13.06 4.62
N PRO A 342 7.16 -12.45 3.43
CA PRO A 342 8.39 -12.59 2.67
C PRO A 342 9.59 -12.06 3.46
N GLU A 343 10.77 -12.67 3.28
CA GLU A 343 12.01 -12.21 3.93
C GLU A 343 12.35 -10.74 3.60
N LYS A 344 11.96 -10.27 2.41
CA LYS A 344 12.16 -8.87 1.96
C LYS A 344 10.88 -8.33 1.35
N ASP A 345 10.49 -7.12 1.77
CA ASP A 345 9.37 -6.39 1.18
C ASP A 345 9.67 -6.04 -0.29
N PRO A 346 8.84 -6.44 -1.26
CA PRO A 346 9.08 -6.15 -2.68
C PRO A 346 8.95 -4.66 -3.04
N VAL A 347 8.41 -3.80 -2.17
CA VAL A 347 8.14 -2.38 -2.48
C VAL A 347 9.40 -1.61 -2.91
N GLU A 348 10.54 -1.80 -2.24
CA GLU A 348 11.78 -1.12 -2.63
C GLU A 348 12.22 -1.50 -4.05
N ALA A 349 12.12 -2.78 -4.38
CA ALA A 349 12.43 -3.30 -5.70
C ALA A 349 11.40 -2.83 -6.76
N ILE A 350 10.12 -2.70 -6.40
CA ILE A 350 9.09 -2.09 -7.27
C ILE A 350 9.46 -0.63 -7.59
N ILE A 351 9.91 0.14 -6.59
CA ILE A 351 10.35 1.53 -6.79
C ILE A 351 11.61 1.58 -7.67
N ALA A 352 12.55 0.65 -7.48
CA ALA A 352 13.71 0.50 -8.36
C ALA A 352 13.27 0.21 -9.82
N HIS A 353 12.34 -0.70 -10.05
CA HIS A 353 11.79 -0.93 -11.40
C HIS A 353 11.09 0.30 -11.98
N ARG A 354 10.45 1.14 -11.16
CA ARG A 354 9.86 2.41 -11.62
C ARG A 354 10.93 3.35 -12.17
N LEU A 355 12.01 3.56 -11.41
CA LEU A 355 13.16 4.35 -11.84
C LEU A 355 13.78 3.78 -13.12
N TRP A 356 13.91 2.46 -13.21
CA TRP A 356 14.46 1.81 -14.39
C TRP A 356 13.57 1.98 -15.63
N LEU A 357 12.25 1.83 -15.47
CA LEU A 357 11.27 2.06 -16.54
C LEU A 357 11.30 3.50 -17.05
N GLY A 358 11.46 4.49 -16.17
CA GLY A 358 11.60 5.88 -16.60
C GLY A 358 12.83 6.09 -17.49
N PHE A 359 13.95 5.44 -17.18
CA PHE A 359 15.13 5.42 -18.05
C PHE A 359 14.85 4.73 -19.39
N PHE A 360 14.17 3.58 -19.39
CA PHE A 360 13.80 2.90 -20.64
C PHE A 360 12.84 3.71 -21.51
N ILE A 361 11.89 4.44 -20.93
CA ILE A 361 10.96 5.30 -21.68
C ILE A 361 11.71 6.48 -22.30
N ASP A 362 12.62 7.12 -21.55
CA ASP A 362 13.50 8.17 -22.10
C ASP A 362 14.33 7.61 -23.27
N ARG A 363 14.97 6.45 -23.05
CA ARG A 363 15.81 5.82 -24.07
C ARG A 363 15.01 5.41 -25.30
N PHE A 364 13.80 4.87 -25.13
CA PHE A 364 12.88 4.53 -26.22
C PHE A 364 12.58 5.76 -27.09
N GLU A 365 12.28 6.90 -26.48
CA GLU A 365 11.95 8.14 -27.21
C GLU A 365 13.14 8.65 -28.05
N VAL A 366 14.37 8.39 -27.61
CA VAL A 366 15.58 8.71 -28.39
C VAL A 366 15.78 7.69 -29.52
N VAL A 367 15.79 6.38 -29.21
CA VAL A 367 16.21 5.36 -30.19
C VAL A 367 15.17 5.08 -31.28
N ARG A 368 13.89 5.41 -31.05
CA ARG A 368 12.82 5.24 -32.05
C ARG A 368 13.07 5.98 -33.36
N HIS A 369 13.90 7.02 -33.32
CA HIS A 369 14.29 7.81 -34.48
C HIS A 369 15.68 7.44 -35.04
N ASP A 370 16.54 6.84 -34.23
CA ASP A 370 17.98 6.78 -34.49
C ASP A 370 18.55 5.36 -34.69
N SER A 371 18.00 4.31 -34.07
CA SER A 371 18.65 2.98 -34.03
C SER A 371 17.67 1.80 -34.00
N ILE A 372 17.64 1.02 -35.10
CA ILE A 372 16.82 -0.20 -35.20
C ILE A 372 17.32 -1.29 -34.26
N GLU A 373 18.63 -1.47 -34.11
CA GLU A 373 19.22 -2.50 -33.23
C GLU A 373 18.76 -2.32 -31.78
N GLN A 374 18.79 -1.09 -31.27
CA GLN A 374 18.33 -0.77 -29.93
C GLN A 374 16.81 -0.91 -29.77
N LEU A 375 16.04 -0.60 -30.83
CA LEU A 375 14.60 -0.87 -30.84
C LEU A 375 14.28 -2.37 -30.75
N LEU A 376 15.07 -3.23 -31.39
CA LEU A 376 14.89 -4.68 -31.29
C LEU A 376 15.19 -5.20 -29.88
N LEU A 377 16.19 -4.62 -29.20
CA LEU A 377 16.47 -4.93 -27.78
C LEU A 377 15.30 -4.56 -26.87
N LEU A 378 14.72 -3.37 -27.04
CA LEU A 378 13.51 -2.96 -26.30
C LEU A 378 12.30 -3.86 -26.65
N GLY A 379 12.18 -4.28 -27.92
CA GLY A 379 11.17 -5.24 -28.34
C GLY A 379 11.31 -6.59 -27.61
N ARG A 380 12.53 -7.12 -27.50
CA ARG A 380 12.83 -8.35 -26.73
C ARG A 380 12.46 -8.19 -25.26
N MET A 381 12.82 -7.06 -24.64
CA MET A 381 12.47 -6.74 -23.26
C MET A 381 10.95 -6.76 -23.05
N LEU A 382 10.19 -6.08 -23.92
CA LEU A 382 8.73 -6.01 -23.84
C LEU A 382 8.06 -7.36 -24.11
N GLN A 383 8.58 -8.14 -25.05
CA GLN A 383 8.07 -9.50 -25.30
C GLN A 383 8.25 -10.42 -24.09
N GLY A 384 9.38 -10.34 -23.38
CA GLY A 384 9.60 -11.06 -22.13
C GLY A 384 8.70 -10.56 -21.00
N THR A 385 8.59 -9.23 -20.87
CA THR A 385 7.75 -8.56 -19.86
C THR A 385 6.27 -8.95 -20.01
N MET A 386 5.75 -8.97 -21.24
CA MET A 386 4.34 -9.26 -21.53
C MET A 386 4.08 -10.75 -21.83
N LYS A 387 5.03 -11.64 -21.53
CA LYS A 387 4.91 -13.08 -21.83
C LYS A 387 3.73 -13.73 -21.11
N SER A 388 3.50 -13.35 -19.85
CA SER A 388 2.37 -13.84 -19.05
C SER A 388 1.89 -12.74 -18.09
N PRO A 389 0.57 -12.50 -18.00
CA PRO A 389 0.00 -11.61 -16.97
C PRO A 389 0.31 -12.05 -15.54
N ALA A 390 0.54 -13.35 -15.32
CA ALA A 390 0.85 -13.92 -14.00
C ALA A 390 2.29 -13.63 -13.52
N HIS A 391 3.11 -12.95 -14.31
CA HIS A 391 4.46 -12.55 -13.89
C HIS A 391 4.49 -11.25 -13.10
N PHE A 392 3.41 -10.47 -13.09
CA PHE A 392 3.39 -9.19 -12.38
C PHE A 392 3.02 -9.38 -10.92
N SER A 393 3.65 -8.59 -10.05
CA SER A 393 3.20 -8.42 -8.68
C SER A 393 1.81 -7.79 -8.65
N HIS A 394 1.00 -8.23 -7.70
CA HIS A 394 -0.31 -7.64 -7.41
C HIS A 394 -0.29 -6.71 -6.20
N HIS A 395 0.90 -6.43 -5.65
CA HIS A 395 1.07 -5.47 -4.58
C HIS A 395 0.51 -4.09 -5.02
N PRO A 396 -0.31 -3.38 -4.22
CA PRO A 396 -0.91 -2.11 -4.66
C PRO A 396 0.12 -1.01 -4.94
N ALA A 397 1.28 -1.06 -4.28
CA ALA A 397 2.42 -0.20 -4.62
C ALA A 397 2.97 -0.39 -6.04
N ALA A 398 2.65 -1.50 -6.73
CA ALA A 398 3.08 -1.72 -8.11
C ALA A 398 2.20 -0.99 -9.14
N THR A 399 1.06 -0.41 -8.76
CA THR A 399 0.05 0.09 -9.71
C THR A 399 0.63 1.05 -10.75
N GLY A 400 1.26 2.13 -10.31
CA GLY A 400 1.86 3.15 -11.18
C GLY A 400 3.00 2.61 -12.02
N THR A 401 3.87 1.78 -11.43
CA THR A 401 4.97 1.10 -12.11
C THR A 401 4.46 0.15 -13.21
N PHE A 402 3.43 -0.63 -12.91
CA PHE A 402 2.75 -1.55 -13.82
C PHE A 402 2.14 -0.80 -15.01
N PHE A 403 1.32 0.23 -14.77
CA PHE A 403 0.71 1.00 -15.85
C PHE A 403 1.73 1.82 -16.65
N THR A 404 2.87 2.18 -16.05
CA THR A 404 4.02 2.75 -16.78
C THR A 404 4.65 1.74 -17.74
N ALA A 405 4.78 0.47 -17.34
CA ALA A 405 5.24 -0.60 -18.23
C ALA A 405 4.24 -0.86 -19.37
N MET A 406 2.93 -0.86 -19.08
CA MET A 406 1.88 -0.98 -20.11
C MET A 406 1.94 0.19 -21.09
N LEU A 407 2.14 1.42 -20.60
CA LEU A 407 2.29 2.61 -21.42
C LEU A 407 3.49 2.50 -22.38
N LEU A 408 4.65 2.03 -21.88
CA LEU A 408 5.82 1.80 -22.73
C LEU A 408 5.51 0.75 -23.81
N GLY A 409 4.83 -0.34 -23.45
CA GLY A 409 4.40 -1.38 -24.38
C GLY A 409 3.51 -0.84 -25.51
N LEU A 410 2.48 -0.05 -25.19
CA LEU A 410 1.59 0.54 -26.20
C LEU A 410 2.32 1.60 -27.05
N LYS A 411 3.16 2.45 -26.44
CA LYS A 411 3.99 3.41 -27.17
C LYS A 411 4.89 2.70 -28.18
N PHE A 412 5.52 1.58 -27.80
CA PHE A 412 6.33 0.77 -28.70
C PHE A 412 5.50 0.20 -29.86
N CYS A 413 4.31 -0.34 -29.58
CA CYS A 413 3.44 -0.89 -30.63
C CYS A 413 2.95 0.20 -31.61
N SER A 414 2.75 1.44 -31.16
CA SER A 414 2.35 2.57 -32.00
C SER A 414 3.37 2.95 -33.08
N CYS A 415 4.64 2.50 -32.96
CA CYS A 415 5.67 2.67 -33.99
C CYS A 415 5.38 1.90 -35.30
N GLN A 416 4.31 1.10 -35.38
CA GLN A 416 3.84 0.45 -36.62
C GLN A 416 3.67 1.42 -37.82
N SER A 417 3.45 2.71 -37.55
CA SER A 417 3.28 3.76 -38.56
C SER A 417 4.59 4.34 -39.09
N GLN A 418 5.74 3.97 -38.51
CA GLN A 418 7.08 4.46 -38.90
C GLN A 418 7.78 3.46 -39.84
N SER A 419 8.49 3.96 -40.85
CA SER A 419 9.08 3.16 -41.95
C SER A 419 9.98 1.98 -41.51
N ASN A 420 10.57 2.06 -40.32
CA ASN A 420 11.61 1.14 -39.86
C ASN A 420 11.09 -0.22 -39.36
N LEU A 421 9.82 -0.32 -38.93
CA LEU A 421 9.25 -1.53 -38.32
C LEU A 421 8.09 -2.16 -39.11
N GLN A 422 7.80 -1.69 -40.32
CA GLN A 422 6.69 -2.17 -41.16
C GLN A 422 6.71 -3.69 -41.39
N LYS A 423 7.88 -4.32 -41.40
CA LYS A 423 8.05 -5.78 -41.55
C LYS A 423 7.62 -6.59 -40.32
N CYS A 424 7.44 -5.94 -39.17
CA CYS A 424 7.15 -6.56 -37.87
C CYS A 424 5.69 -6.36 -37.42
N ASN A 425 4.80 -5.86 -38.27
CA ASN A 425 3.43 -5.46 -37.90
C ASN A 425 2.65 -6.55 -37.15
N MET A 426 2.71 -7.81 -37.60
CA MET A 426 2.04 -8.92 -36.91
C MET A 426 2.59 -9.16 -35.50
N GLY A 427 3.91 -9.04 -35.32
CA GLY A 427 4.56 -9.17 -34.02
C GLY A 427 4.23 -8.01 -33.08
N LEU A 428 4.10 -6.79 -33.61
CA LEU A 428 3.67 -5.61 -32.85
C LEU A 428 2.20 -5.74 -32.42
N GLN A 429 1.32 -6.18 -33.31
CA GLN A 429 -0.09 -6.42 -32.98
C GLN A 429 -0.23 -7.50 -31.90
N LEU A 430 0.54 -8.58 -32.00
CA LEU A 430 0.57 -9.63 -30.99
C LEU A 430 1.06 -9.11 -29.63
N LEU A 431 2.10 -8.28 -29.62
CA LEU A 431 2.60 -7.65 -28.41
C LEU A 431 1.55 -6.70 -27.80
N GLU A 432 0.89 -5.90 -28.63
CA GLU A 432 -0.19 -5.00 -28.22
C GLU A 432 -1.32 -5.78 -27.53
N ASP A 433 -1.75 -6.90 -28.11
CA ASP A 433 -2.75 -7.79 -27.51
C ASP A 433 -2.29 -8.35 -26.15
N ARG A 434 -1.00 -8.70 -26.01
CA ARG A 434 -0.44 -9.13 -24.71
C ARG A 434 -0.42 -8.00 -23.69
N VAL A 435 -0.16 -6.75 -24.11
CA VAL A 435 -0.26 -5.56 -23.25
C VAL A 435 -1.70 -5.36 -22.79
N TYR A 436 -2.69 -5.44 -23.67
CA TYR A 436 -4.11 -5.37 -23.28
C TYR A 436 -4.50 -6.51 -22.33
N ARG A 437 -4.01 -7.73 -22.57
CA ARG A 437 -4.26 -8.90 -21.71
C ARG A 437 -3.69 -8.70 -20.32
N ALA A 438 -2.45 -8.24 -20.22
CA ALA A 438 -1.80 -7.94 -18.95
C ALA A 438 -2.55 -6.80 -18.22
N ALA A 439 -2.81 -5.68 -18.91
CA ALA A 439 -3.48 -4.52 -18.33
C ALA A 439 -4.90 -4.83 -17.82
N LEU A 440 -5.68 -5.63 -18.56
CA LEU A 440 -6.98 -6.12 -18.09
C LEU A 440 -6.86 -7.08 -16.90
N GLY A 441 -5.83 -7.93 -16.89
CA GLY A 441 -5.54 -8.86 -15.80
C GLY A 441 -5.25 -8.18 -14.46
N TRP A 442 -4.77 -6.94 -14.44
CA TRP A 442 -4.64 -6.13 -13.22
C TRP A 442 -5.97 -6.02 -12.46
N PHE A 443 -7.07 -5.93 -13.20
CA PHE A 443 -8.41 -5.78 -12.65
C PHE A 443 -9.06 -7.11 -12.24
N SER A 444 -8.38 -8.26 -12.39
CA SER A 444 -8.85 -9.53 -11.84
C SER A 444 -8.89 -9.52 -10.30
N TYR A 445 -8.18 -8.60 -9.66
CA TYR A 445 -8.11 -8.48 -8.21
C TYR A 445 -9.00 -7.34 -7.71
N ALA A 446 -9.33 -7.41 -6.43
CA ALA A 446 -10.03 -6.32 -5.77
C ALA A 446 -9.14 -5.07 -5.67
N PRO A 447 -9.73 -3.86 -5.68
CA PRO A 447 -8.97 -2.64 -5.44
C PRO A 447 -8.48 -2.59 -3.98
N GLU A 448 -7.18 -2.35 -3.79
CA GLU A 448 -6.50 -2.32 -2.49
C GLU A 448 -5.71 -1.03 -2.27
N TRP A 449 -5.61 -0.59 -1.02
CA TRP A 449 -4.90 0.65 -0.65
C TRP A 449 -3.49 0.34 -0.18
N TYR A 450 -2.56 1.26 -0.41
CA TYR A 450 -1.22 1.20 0.16
C TYR A 450 -0.77 2.60 0.57
N GLU A 451 -0.28 2.74 1.79
CA GLU A 451 0.32 3.97 2.29
C GLU A 451 1.83 3.82 2.40
N SER A 452 2.55 4.68 1.66
CA SER A 452 4.00 4.79 1.76
C SER A 452 4.39 5.87 2.76
N PRO A 453 5.53 5.74 3.47
CA PRO A 453 6.12 6.84 4.24
C PRO A 453 6.39 8.10 3.40
N ASN A 454 6.62 7.93 2.08
CA ASN A 454 6.77 9.06 1.18
C ASN A 454 5.41 9.65 0.80
N LYS A 455 5.13 10.85 1.31
CA LYS A 455 3.87 11.60 1.11
C LYS A 455 3.49 11.82 -0.38
N THR A 456 4.46 11.81 -1.29
CA THR A 456 4.21 12.02 -2.72
C THR A 456 3.94 10.73 -3.50
N TYR A 457 4.13 9.57 -2.87
CA TYR A 457 4.01 8.27 -3.53
C TYR A 457 2.63 8.08 -4.18
N ALA A 458 1.56 8.24 -3.40
CA ALA A 458 0.19 8.09 -3.89
C ALA A 458 -0.12 8.99 -5.10
N GLN A 459 0.39 10.23 -5.09
CA GLN A 459 0.22 11.17 -6.21
C GLN A 459 0.93 10.69 -7.48
N ARG A 460 2.13 10.11 -7.34
CA ARG A 460 2.91 9.55 -8.45
C ARG A 460 2.22 8.34 -9.06
N GLU A 461 1.64 7.48 -8.22
CA GLU A 461 0.86 6.33 -8.66
C GLU A 461 -0.37 6.79 -9.45
N ALA A 462 -1.18 7.71 -8.89
CA ALA A 462 -2.36 8.28 -9.54
C ALA A 462 -2.03 8.92 -10.90
N GLN A 463 -0.95 9.73 -10.96
CA GLN A 463 -0.50 10.37 -12.19
C GLN A 463 -0.07 9.34 -13.25
N SER A 464 0.59 8.26 -12.86
CA SER A 464 1.04 7.23 -13.81
C SER A 464 -0.14 6.54 -14.50
N VAL A 465 -1.20 6.21 -13.75
CA VAL A 465 -2.44 5.65 -14.31
C VAL A 465 -3.17 6.69 -15.17
N SER A 466 -3.22 7.95 -14.73
CA SER A 466 -3.85 9.04 -15.51
C SER A 466 -3.19 9.26 -16.87
N VAL A 467 -1.86 9.23 -16.94
CA VAL A 467 -1.12 9.33 -18.21
C VAL A 467 -1.42 8.14 -19.13
N PHE A 468 -1.51 6.92 -18.58
CA PHE A 468 -1.91 5.74 -19.33
C PHE A 468 -3.33 5.86 -19.90
N VAL A 469 -4.28 6.33 -19.10
CA VAL A 469 -5.67 6.57 -19.52
C VAL A 469 -5.73 7.62 -20.64
N HIS A 470 -5.03 8.74 -20.50
CA HIS A 470 -5.01 9.79 -21.51
C HIS A 470 -4.32 9.30 -22.82
N PHE A 471 -3.35 8.40 -22.72
CA PHE A 471 -2.78 7.74 -23.90
C PHE A 471 -3.83 6.87 -24.62
N LEU A 472 -4.56 6.02 -23.89
CA LEU A 472 -5.61 5.16 -24.46
C LEU A 472 -6.75 5.96 -25.14
N GLN A 473 -7.11 7.12 -24.59
CA GLN A 473 -8.16 7.99 -25.15
C GLN A 473 -7.75 8.64 -26.48
N ASN A 474 -6.48 9.06 -26.59
CA ASN A 474 -5.98 9.78 -27.76
C ASN A 474 -5.44 8.87 -28.87
N GLU A 475 -5.31 7.58 -28.58
CA GLU A 475 -4.87 6.61 -29.56
C GLU A 475 -5.91 6.49 -30.68
N ARG A 476 -5.60 7.09 -31.84
CA ARG A 476 -6.43 7.01 -33.04
C ARG A 476 -6.57 5.55 -33.42
N THR A 477 -7.79 5.05 -33.46
CA THR A 477 -8.10 3.75 -34.07
C THR A 477 -7.54 3.79 -35.48
N SER A 478 -6.44 3.08 -35.73
CA SER A 478 -5.97 2.86 -37.10
C SER A 478 -7.17 2.31 -37.85
N GLY A 479 -7.61 3.02 -38.90
CA GLY A 479 -8.69 2.55 -39.76
C GLY A 479 -8.42 1.12 -40.23
N PRO A 480 -9.45 0.40 -40.70
CA PRO A 480 -9.32 -1.00 -41.07
C PRO A 480 -8.11 -1.15 -41.98
N VAL A 481 -7.15 -1.97 -41.55
CA VAL A 481 -6.04 -2.39 -42.38
C VAL A 481 -6.65 -3.32 -43.42
N ASP A 482 -7.22 -2.74 -44.48
CA ASP A 482 -7.52 -3.40 -45.74
C ASP A 482 -6.18 -3.79 -46.40
N SER A 483 -5.51 -4.77 -45.80
CA SER A 483 -4.42 -5.51 -46.44
C SER A 483 -4.30 -6.90 -45.85
N VAL A 484 -5.43 -7.60 -45.71
CA VAL A 484 -5.43 -8.99 -46.16
C VAL A 484 -5.34 -8.90 -47.67
N SER A 485 -4.11 -9.03 -48.17
CA SER A 485 -3.84 -9.16 -49.60
C SER A 485 -4.81 -10.17 -50.19
N LYS A 486 -5.68 -9.70 -51.09
CA LYS A 486 -6.31 -10.53 -52.11
C LYS A 486 -5.19 -11.31 -52.79
N LEU A 487 -4.99 -12.56 -52.38
CA LEU A 487 -4.36 -13.58 -53.21
C LEU A 487 -5.30 -13.79 -54.38
N GLN A 488 -4.99 -13.12 -55.46
CA GLN A 488 -5.71 -13.20 -56.71
C GLN A 488 -5.44 -14.59 -57.30
N GLY A 489 -6.47 -15.44 -57.30
CA GLY A 489 -6.61 -16.56 -58.22
C GLY A 489 -6.21 -17.95 -57.70
N ARG A 490 -7.17 -18.65 -57.08
CA ARG A 490 -7.61 -19.99 -57.51
C ARG A 490 -8.89 -20.37 -56.75
N GLU A 491 -9.95 -20.64 -57.49
CA GLU A 491 -11.17 -21.25 -56.99
C GLU A 491 -10.82 -22.62 -56.38
N GLY A 492 -11.20 -22.83 -55.11
CA GLY A 492 -10.98 -24.08 -54.40
C GLY A 492 -11.24 -23.96 -52.89
N GLU A 493 -12.48 -24.29 -52.49
CA GLU A 493 -12.96 -24.69 -51.16
C GLU A 493 -12.83 -23.71 -49.96
N PRO A 494 -13.90 -23.54 -49.15
CA PRO A 494 -13.80 -22.87 -47.86
C PRO A 494 -13.13 -23.83 -46.87
N SER A 495 -11.81 -23.69 -46.70
CA SER A 495 -11.07 -24.40 -45.66
C SER A 495 -11.58 -23.98 -44.27
N MET A 496 -12.11 -24.94 -43.51
CA MET A 496 -12.55 -24.86 -42.10
C MET A 496 -11.42 -24.56 -41.08
N ALA A 497 -10.41 -23.78 -41.45
CA ALA A 497 -9.25 -23.47 -40.60
C ALA A 497 -9.19 -21.97 -40.34
N ASP A 498 -10.03 -21.49 -39.43
CA ASP A 498 -10.14 -20.07 -39.14
C ASP A 498 -10.50 -19.90 -37.65
N HIS A 499 -9.84 -18.96 -36.95
CA HIS A 499 -10.26 -18.29 -35.70
C HIS A 499 -9.62 -18.58 -34.31
N ILE A 500 -8.45 -19.24 -34.14
CA ILE A 500 -7.77 -19.26 -32.81
C ILE A 500 -6.68 -18.18 -32.73
N HIS A 501 -6.98 -17.08 -32.05
CA HIS A 501 -6.03 -16.01 -31.75
C HIS A 501 -5.04 -16.44 -30.64
N PRO A 502 -3.72 -16.25 -30.78
CA PRO A 502 -2.71 -16.74 -29.83
C PRO A 502 -2.80 -16.16 -28.41
N VAL A 503 -3.46 -15.01 -28.23
CA VAL A 503 -3.69 -14.37 -26.92
C VAL A 503 -5.12 -14.53 -26.41
N TRP A 504 -6.09 -14.62 -27.32
CA TRP A 504 -7.52 -14.50 -26.99
C TRP A 504 -8.34 -15.76 -27.25
N GLY A 505 -7.72 -16.80 -27.84
CA GLY A 505 -8.44 -18.02 -28.22
C GLY A 505 -9.41 -17.78 -29.36
N CYS A 506 -10.57 -18.42 -29.31
CA CYS A 506 -11.59 -18.32 -30.36
C CYS A 506 -12.20 -16.92 -30.42
N VAL A 507 -12.09 -16.22 -31.56
CA VAL A 507 -12.63 -14.86 -31.73
C VAL A 507 -13.29 -14.69 -33.10
N ASP A 508 -14.63 -14.60 -33.14
CA ASP A 508 -15.41 -14.49 -34.39
C ASP A 508 -15.21 -13.15 -35.13
N ASN A 509 -14.99 -12.04 -34.41
CA ASN A 509 -14.73 -10.72 -34.98
C ASN A 509 -13.68 -9.95 -34.16
N TYR A 510 -12.42 -10.09 -34.56
CA TYR A 510 -11.28 -9.55 -33.84
C TYR A 510 -11.32 -8.02 -33.68
N THR A 511 -11.69 -7.26 -34.71
CA THR A 511 -11.65 -5.79 -34.67
C THR A 511 -12.68 -5.23 -33.69
N ASN A 512 -13.90 -5.76 -33.70
CA ASN A 512 -14.94 -5.39 -32.73
C ASN A 512 -14.54 -5.82 -31.31
N ALA A 513 -14.07 -7.05 -31.13
CA ALA A 513 -13.62 -7.55 -29.83
C ALA A 513 -12.45 -6.72 -29.25
N ARG A 514 -11.51 -6.26 -30.09
CA ARG A 514 -10.42 -5.35 -29.70
C ARG A 514 -10.95 -4.02 -29.18
N GLU A 515 -11.89 -3.41 -29.90
CA GLU A 515 -12.48 -2.14 -29.45
C GLU A 515 -13.25 -2.31 -28.13
N LYS A 516 -14.03 -3.38 -27.96
CA LYS A 516 -14.70 -3.68 -26.69
C LYS A 516 -13.71 -3.83 -25.53
N ARG A 517 -12.59 -4.55 -25.74
CA ARG A 517 -11.50 -4.69 -24.75
C ARG A 517 -10.86 -3.34 -24.40
N LYS A 518 -10.60 -2.48 -25.39
CA LYS A 518 -10.07 -1.12 -25.18
C LYS A 518 -11.04 -0.27 -24.36
N GLN A 519 -12.33 -0.30 -24.67
CA GLN A 519 -13.36 0.45 -23.95
C GLN A 519 -13.52 -0.03 -22.50
N LEU A 520 -13.46 -1.35 -22.27
CA LEU A 520 -13.45 -1.93 -20.92
C LEU A 520 -12.21 -1.47 -20.14
N LEU A 521 -11.01 -1.61 -20.73
CA LEU A 521 -9.76 -1.22 -20.10
C LEU A 521 -9.74 0.27 -19.75
N LEU A 522 -10.23 1.13 -20.66
CA LEU A 522 -10.36 2.56 -20.42
C LEU A 522 -11.26 2.86 -19.22
N THR A 523 -12.40 2.17 -19.15
CA THR A 523 -13.39 2.33 -18.06
C THR A 523 -12.79 1.94 -16.70
N LEU A 524 -12.13 0.79 -16.64
CA LEU A 524 -11.50 0.29 -15.41
C LEU A 524 -10.30 1.14 -14.98
N SER A 525 -9.44 1.54 -15.93
CA SER A 525 -8.25 2.35 -15.65
C SER A 525 -8.60 3.76 -15.20
N GLN A 526 -9.67 4.36 -15.74
CA GLN A 526 -10.15 5.66 -15.28
C GLN A 526 -10.69 5.59 -13.85
N ASN A 527 -11.44 4.54 -13.50
CA ASN A 527 -11.89 4.33 -12.13
C ASN A 527 -10.72 4.19 -11.16
N GLU A 528 -9.66 3.46 -11.56
CA GLU A 528 -8.45 3.31 -10.74
C GLU A 528 -7.68 4.63 -10.58
N ALA A 529 -7.56 5.43 -11.64
CA ALA A 529 -6.94 6.75 -11.58
C ALA A 529 -7.70 7.69 -10.62
N ASP A 530 -9.04 7.75 -10.74
CA ASP A 530 -9.90 8.56 -9.87
C ASP A 530 -9.79 8.12 -8.41
N ARG A 531 -9.77 6.80 -8.18
CA ARG A 531 -9.60 6.19 -6.86
C ARG A 531 -8.26 6.56 -6.22
N LEU A 532 -7.15 6.41 -6.94
CA LEU A 532 -5.82 6.75 -6.42
C LEU A 532 -5.66 8.27 -6.19
N GLU A 533 -6.29 9.11 -7.02
CA GLU A 533 -6.29 10.56 -6.81
C GLU A 533 -7.05 10.96 -5.54
N VAL A 534 -8.11 10.24 -5.15
CA VAL A 534 -8.74 10.40 -3.83
C VAL A 534 -7.76 10.08 -2.72
N TRP A 535 -7.00 9.00 -2.85
CA TRP A 535 -6.00 8.61 -1.84
C TRP A 535 -4.83 9.59 -1.74
N ALA A 536 -4.37 10.13 -2.88
CA ALA A 536 -3.32 11.13 -2.94
C ALA A 536 -3.77 12.48 -2.35
N GLN A 537 -5.01 12.88 -2.62
CA GLN A 537 -5.58 14.15 -2.20
C GLN A 537 -6.94 13.97 -1.49
N PRO A 538 -6.96 13.38 -0.28
CA PRO A 538 -8.21 12.95 0.37
C PRO A 538 -9.08 14.11 0.86
N ILE A 539 -8.48 15.26 1.16
CA ILE A 539 -9.19 16.47 1.63
C ILE A 539 -9.54 17.45 0.50
N HIS A 540 -9.14 17.17 -0.74
CA HIS A 540 -9.40 18.06 -1.86
C HIS A 540 -10.86 17.94 -2.30
N THR A 541 -11.55 19.08 -2.40
CA THR A 541 -13.00 19.15 -2.64
C THR A 541 -13.38 19.42 -4.08
N LYS A 542 -12.42 19.70 -4.98
CA LYS A 542 -12.77 19.86 -6.40
C LYS A 542 -13.06 18.49 -7.00
N ASP A 543 -14.26 18.36 -7.54
CA ASP A 543 -14.67 17.26 -8.42
C ASP A 543 -13.79 17.27 -9.67
N THR A 544 -12.65 16.59 -9.59
CA THR A 544 -11.75 16.33 -10.73
C THR A 544 -12.15 15.02 -11.42
N THR A 545 -13.27 14.42 -11.00
CA THR A 545 -13.78 13.15 -11.52
C THR A 545 -14.10 13.30 -13.01
N THR A 546 -13.22 12.75 -13.83
CA THR A 546 -13.37 12.73 -15.30
C THR A 546 -14.43 11.70 -15.71
N PHE A 547 -14.73 10.74 -14.83
CA PHE A 547 -15.75 9.72 -15.05
C PHE A 547 -17.16 10.19 -14.67
N ARG A 548 -17.78 11.03 -15.52
CA ARG A 548 -19.22 11.33 -15.48
C ARG A 548 -19.95 11.04 -16.80
N GLY A 549 -19.42 10.12 -17.61
CA GLY A 549 -20.19 9.58 -18.73
C GLY A 549 -21.24 8.59 -18.22
N LYS A 550 -22.54 8.86 -18.42
CA LYS A 550 -23.58 7.85 -18.18
C LYS A 550 -23.38 6.68 -19.16
N ILE A 551 -22.79 5.60 -18.67
CA ILE A 551 -22.71 4.32 -19.41
C ILE A 551 -24.11 3.70 -19.40
N SER A 552 -24.64 3.37 -20.59
CA SER A 552 -25.94 2.72 -20.74
C SER A 552 -25.94 1.30 -20.15
N SER A 553 -27.11 0.79 -19.79
CA SER A 553 -27.29 -0.59 -19.31
C SER A 553 -26.71 -1.62 -20.29
N ASP A 554 -26.96 -1.45 -21.59
CA ASP A 554 -26.45 -2.37 -22.62
C ASP A 554 -24.92 -2.38 -22.68
N LYS A 555 -24.29 -1.20 -22.52
CA LYS A 555 -22.83 -1.09 -22.49
C LYS A 555 -22.24 -1.76 -21.25
N TRP A 556 -22.92 -1.71 -20.10
CA TRP A 556 -22.49 -2.46 -18.91
C TRP A 556 -22.55 -3.97 -19.12
N ILE A 557 -23.59 -4.47 -19.78
CA ILE A 557 -23.71 -5.89 -20.13
C ILE A 557 -22.55 -6.30 -21.05
N ASP A 558 -22.26 -5.49 -22.08
CA ASP A 558 -21.12 -5.72 -22.98
C ASP A 558 -19.78 -5.73 -22.21
N HIS A 559 -19.59 -4.80 -21.27
CA HIS A 559 -18.39 -4.74 -20.42
C HIS A 559 -18.25 -5.99 -19.55
N VAL A 560 -19.33 -6.45 -18.91
CA VAL A 560 -19.34 -7.66 -18.08
C VAL A 560 -19.01 -8.89 -18.92
N ARG A 561 -19.65 -9.07 -20.08
CA ARG A 561 -19.40 -10.20 -20.99
C ARG A 561 -17.96 -10.19 -21.50
N THR A 562 -17.45 -9.01 -21.86
CA THR A 562 -16.07 -8.84 -22.30
C THR A 562 -15.10 -9.17 -21.16
N ALA A 563 -15.35 -8.67 -19.94
CA ALA A 563 -14.55 -8.97 -18.76
C ALA A 563 -14.52 -10.48 -18.48
N PHE A 564 -15.69 -11.12 -18.45
CA PHE A 564 -15.84 -12.56 -18.19
C PHE A 564 -15.13 -13.41 -19.25
N ALA A 565 -15.23 -13.04 -20.52
CA ALA A 565 -14.55 -13.73 -21.62
C ALA A 565 -13.02 -13.58 -21.56
N VAL A 566 -12.51 -12.47 -21.01
CA VAL A 566 -11.09 -12.27 -20.75
C VAL A 566 -10.67 -13.12 -19.55
N ASP A 567 -11.22 -12.84 -18.38
CA ASP A 567 -10.99 -13.59 -17.14
C ASP A 567 -12.21 -13.36 -16.21
N PRO A 568 -12.94 -14.42 -15.80
CA PRO A 568 -14.10 -14.28 -14.92
C PRO A 568 -13.84 -13.46 -13.65
N ARG A 569 -12.60 -13.47 -13.13
CA ARG A 569 -12.21 -12.69 -11.94
C ARG A 569 -12.34 -11.19 -12.15
N ILE A 570 -12.13 -10.69 -13.38
CA ILE A 570 -12.35 -9.28 -13.71
C ILE A 570 -13.83 -8.94 -13.54
N ALA A 571 -14.74 -9.78 -14.05
CA ALA A 571 -16.17 -9.55 -13.91
C ALA A 571 -16.61 -9.59 -12.43
N LEU A 572 -16.07 -10.54 -11.65
CA LEU A 572 -16.38 -10.69 -10.22
C LEU A 572 -15.87 -9.54 -9.35
N SER A 573 -14.81 -8.84 -9.78
CA SER A 573 -14.24 -7.69 -9.06
C SER A 573 -14.88 -6.35 -9.46
N MET A 574 -15.63 -6.28 -10.57
CA MET A 574 -16.33 -5.06 -11.01
C MET A 574 -17.35 -4.52 -9.98
N PRO A 575 -18.16 -5.34 -9.28
CA PRO A 575 -19.03 -4.86 -8.19
C PRO A 575 -18.31 -4.12 -7.07
N LEU A 576 -17.03 -4.40 -6.84
CA LEU A 576 -16.22 -3.69 -5.83
C LEU A 576 -15.80 -2.28 -6.30
N ARG A 577 -15.80 -2.04 -7.62
CA ARG A 577 -15.46 -0.75 -8.24
C ARG A 577 -16.70 0.08 -8.58
N PHE A 578 -17.81 -0.59 -8.89
CA PHE A 578 -19.08 0.01 -9.29
C PHE A 578 -20.25 -0.60 -8.49
N PRO A 579 -20.31 -0.39 -7.16
CA PRO A 579 -21.24 -1.08 -6.28
C PRO A 579 -22.72 -0.75 -6.53
N THR A 580 -23.03 0.39 -7.14
CA THR A 580 -24.40 0.85 -7.39
C THR A 580 -25.04 0.29 -8.66
N ASN A 581 -24.31 -0.50 -9.46
CA ASN A 581 -24.80 -0.97 -10.75
C ASN A 581 -25.51 -2.33 -10.66
N ALA A 582 -26.84 -2.29 -10.54
CA ALA A 582 -27.66 -3.49 -10.45
C ALA A 582 -27.67 -4.33 -11.75
N THR A 583 -27.68 -3.69 -12.93
CA THR A 583 -27.66 -4.38 -14.23
C THR A 583 -26.41 -5.25 -14.37
N MET A 584 -25.27 -4.69 -14.01
CA MET A 584 -23.97 -5.37 -14.02
C MET A 584 -23.98 -6.59 -13.07
N GLN A 585 -24.47 -6.42 -11.84
CA GLN A 585 -24.55 -7.52 -10.87
C GLN A 585 -25.48 -8.64 -11.33
N SER A 586 -26.62 -8.31 -11.97
CA SER A 586 -27.55 -9.30 -12.52
C SER A 586 -26.91 -10.12 -13.66
N GLU A 587 -26.20 -9.47 -14.58
CA GLU A 587 -25.52 -10.17 -15.68
C GLU A 587 -24.39 -11.08 -15.15
N ILE A 588 -23.60 -10.61 -14.18
CA ILE A 588 -22.56 -11.43 -13.52
C ILE A 588 -23.20 -12.66 -12.87
N THR A 589 -24.31 -12.47 -12.14
CA THR A 589 -25.06 -13.56 -11.51
C THR A 589 -25.46 -14.61 -12.52
N GLN A 590 -26.05 -14.20 -13.65
CA GLN A 590 -26.46 -15.11 -14.72
C GLN A 590 -25.27 -15.88 -15.33
N LEU A 591 -24.16 -15.20 -15.59
CA LEU A 591 -22.96 -15.82 -16.16
C LEU A 591 -22.34 -16.85 -15.21
N VAL A 592 -22.22 -16.50 -13.91
CA VAL A 592 -21.71 -17.40 -12.87
C VAL A 592 -22.58 -18.66 -12.78
N GLN A 593 -23.90 -18.49 -12.70
CA GLN A 593 -24.84 -19.62 -12.57
C GLN A 593 -24.82 -20.54 -13.80
N THR A 594 -24.54 -20.01 -14.99
CA THR A 594 -24.46 -20.80 -16.24
C THR A 594 -23.14 -21.56 -16.37
N ARG A 595 -22.05 -21.08 -15.77
CA ARG A 595 -20.68 -21.60 -15.95
C ARG A 595 -19.98 -22.03 -14.65
N LEU A 596 -20.75 -22.42 -13.63
CA LEU A 596 -20.26 -22.80 -12.30
C LEU A 596 -19.05 -23.75 -12.28
N LEU A 597 -19.01 -24.73 -13.21
CA LEU A 597 -17.93 -25.72 -13.27
C LEU A 597 -16.56 -25.09 -13.55
N GLU A 598 -16.51 -24.01 -14.33
CA GLU A 598 -15.29 -23.28 -14.68
C GLU A 598 -14.77 -22.42 -13.52
N LEU A 599 -15.61 -22.14 -12.52
CA LEU A 599 -15.36 -21.13 -11.49
C LEU A 599 -15.04 -21.72 -10.11
N ARG A 600 -14.98 -23.05 -9.95
CA ARG A 600 -14.84 -23.73 -8.65
C ARG A 600 -13.62 -23.31 -7.83
N THR A 601 -12.58 -22.81 -8.49
CA THR A 601 -11.33 -22.34 -7.84
C THR A 601 -11.39 -20.87 -7.42
N ILE A 602 -12.50 -20.17 -7.64
CA ILE A 602 -12.65 -18.73 -7.42
C ILE A 602 -13.68 -18.51 -6.29
N PRO A 603 -13.25 -18.29 -5.03
CA PRO A 603 -14.17 -18.10 -3.91
C PRO A 603 -15.05 -16.84 -4.06
N GLU A 604 -14.60 -15.82 -4.80
CA GLU A 604 -15.34 -14.58 -5.03
C GLU A 604 -16.65 -14.78 -5.80
N ALA A 605 -16.84 -15.92 -6.46
CA ALA A 605 -18.07 -16.26 -7.15
C ALA A 605 -19.19 -16.78 -6.21
N LEU A 606 -18.87 -17.14 -4.95
CA LEU A 606 -19.84 -17.71 -4.00
C LEU A 606 -21.09 -16.85 -3.79
N PRO A 607 -21.01 -15.52 -3.57
CA PRO A 607 -22.19 -14.69 -3.30
C PRO A 607 -23.20 -14.66 -4.45
N PHE A 608 -22.79 -15.02 -5.68
CA PHE A 608 -23.64 -14.97 -6.87
C PHE A 608 -24.50 -16.23 -7.07
N PHE A 609 -24.21 -17.32 -6.35
CA PHE A 609 -25.01 -18.54 -6.42
C PHE A 609 -25.43 -19.10 -5.06
N ILE A 610 -24.74 -18.75 -3.97
CA ILE A 610 -25.23 -18.93 -2.60
C ILE A 610 -26.07 -17.71 -2.23
N THR A 611 -27.33 -17.72 -2.66
CA THR A 611 -28.31 -16.68 -2.32
C THR A 611 -29.40 -17.25 -1.42
N PRO A 612 -30.08 -16.45 -0.59
CA PRO A 612 -31.19 -16.93 0.23
C PRO A 612 -32.24 -17.65 -0.61
N LYS A 613 -32.59 -17.07 -1.77
CA LYS A 613 -33.50 -17.69 -2.75
C LYS A 613 -33.01 -19.08 -3.21
N ALA A 614 -31.72 -19.23 -3.52
CA ALA A 614 -31.17 -20.51 -3.95
C ALA A 614 -31.20 -21.56 -2.84
N VAL A 615 -31.06 -21.14 -1.57
CA VAL A 615 -31.19 -22.02 -0.40
C VAL A 615 -32.65 -22.43 -0.19
N ASP A 616 -33.58 -21.47 -0.22
CA ASP A 616 -35.03 -21.71 -0.08
C ASP A 616 -35.56 -22.67 -1.15
N GLU A 617 -35.07 -22.55 -2.39
CA GLU A 617 -35.46 -23.39 -3.51
C GLU A 617 -34.68 -24.72 -3.58
N ASN A 618 -33.76 -25.00 -2.64
CA ASN A 618 -32.82 -26.13 -2.67
C ASN A 618 -32.17 -26.31 -4.06
N SER A 619 -31.64 -25.21 -4.58
CA SER A 619 -31.13 -25.12 -5.93
C SER A 619 -30.07 -26.19 -6.23
N VAL A 620 -30.15 -26.77 -7.43
CA VAL A 620 -29.16 -27.75 -7.94
C VAL A 620 -27.75 -27.17 -8.00
N LEU A 621 -27.61 -25.85 -8.08
CA LEU A 621 -26.32 -25.15 -8.11
C LEU A 621 -25.51 -25.39 -6.84
N LEU A 622 -26.18 -25.57 -5.69
CA LEU A 622 -25.54 -25.81 -4.40
C LEU A 622 -24.83 -27.17 -4.31
N GLN A 623 -25.07 -28.08 -5.26
CA GLN A 623 -24.35 -29.37 -5.35
C GLN A 623 -22.85 -29.20 -5.63
N GLN A 624 -22.42 -28.02 -6.09
CA GLN A 624 -21.02 -27.74 -6.43
C GLN A 624 -20.14 -27.41 -5.21
N LEU A 625 -20.75 -27.04 -4.08
CA LEU A 625 -20.05 -26.57 -2.88
C LEU A 625 -18.98 -27.53 -2.32
N PRO A 626 -19.19 -28.86 -2.30
CA PRO A 626 -18.17 -29.81 -1.82
C PRO A 626 -16.84 -29.78 -2.59
N HIS A 627 -16.81 -29.17 -3.78
CA HIS A 627 -15.61 -29.04 -4.62
C HIS A 627 -15.13 -27.60 -4.78
N TRP A 628 -15.80 -26.64 -4.13
CA TRP A 628 -15.47 -25.22 -4.25
C TRP A 628 -14.28 -24.82 -3.38
N ALA A 629 -13.47 -23.86 -3.81
CA ALA A 629 -12.39 -23.29 -3.01
C ALA A 629 -12.89 -22.70 -1.66
N PRO A 630 -12.08 -22.72 -0.59
CA PRO A 630 -12.44 -22.12 0.69
C PRO A 630 -12.50 -20.59 0.59
N CYS A 631 -13.44 -19.98 1.30
CA CYS A 631 -13.57 -18.52 1.43
C CYS A 631 -12.90 -17.98 2.70
N SER A 632 -13.02 -16.67 2.94
CA SER A 632 -12.59 -16.07 4.22
C SER A 632 -13.48 -16.51 5.36
N VAL A 633 -12.98 -16.39 6.60
CA VAL A 633 -13.75 -16.75 7.80
C VAL A 633 -15.01 -15.88 7.90
N THR A 634 -14.91 -14.56 7.70
CA THR A 634 -16.11 -13.70 7.75
C THR A 634 -17.18 -14.02 6.71
N GLN A 635 -16.78 -14.49 5.51
CA GLN A 635 -17.74 -14.92 4.49
C GLN A 635 -18.37 -16.28 4.83
N ALA A 636 -17.60 -17.19 5.44
CA ALA A 636 -18.14 -18.44 5.95
C ALA A 636 -19.17 -18.20 7.07
N LEU A 637 -18.88 -17.23 7.96
CA LEU A 637 -19.79 -16.77 9.01
C LEU A 637 -21.07 -16.14 8.45
N GLU A 638 -21.00 -15.40 7.34
CA GLU A 638 -22.20 -14.89 6.66
C GLU A 638 -23.19 -16.01 6.34
N PHE A 639 -22.70 -17.17 5.90
CA PHE A 639 -23.53 -18.34 5.58
C PHE A 639 -24.07 -19.08 6.80
N LEU A 640 -23.71 -18.70 8.03
CA LEU A 640 -24.34 -19.18 9.27
C LEU A 640 -25.53 -18.32 9.72
N THR A 641 -25.80 -17.21 9.03
CA THR A 641 -26.92 -16.32 9.35
C THR A 641 -28.27 -16.97 8.99
N PRO A 642 -29.40 -16.50 9.59
CA PRO A 642 -30.72 -17.11 9.39
C PRO A 642 -31.19 -17.33 7.93
N PRO A 643 -30.83 -16.50 6.93
CA PRO A 643 -31.23 -16.76 5.53
C PRO A 643 -30.58 -18.00 4.89
N TYR A 644 -29.49 -18.52 5.45
CA TYR A 644 -28.73 -19.65 4.90
C TYR A 644 -28.75 -20.89 5.80
N LYS A 645 -29.26 -20.76 7.02
CA LYS A 645 -29.15 -21.76 8.08
C LYS A 645 -29.82 -23.09 7.72
N GLY A 646 -29.28 -24.17 8.27
CA GLY A 646 -29.86 -25.51 8.19
C GLY A 646 -29.71 -26.21 6.83
N HIS A 647 -29.31 -25.51 5.76
CA HIS A 647 -29.14 -26.15 4.46
C HIS A 647 -27.90 -27.07 4.44
N PRO A 648 -28.04 -28.40 4.28
CA PRO A 648 -26.95 -29.35 4.53
C PRO A 648 -25.68 -29.08 3.71
N ARG A 649 -25.82 -28.70 2.44
CA ARG A 649 -24.66 -28.43 1.55
C ARG A 649 -23.93 -27.14 1.89
N VAL A 650 -24.65 -26.13 2.38
CA VAL A 650 -24.06 -24.84 2.74
C VAL A 650 -23.32 -25.00 4.07
N MET A 651 -23.95 -25.67 5.05
CA MET A 651 -23.32 -25.97 6.32
C MET A 651 -22.06 -26.83 6.15
N ALA A 652 -22.12 -27.90 5.34
CA ALA A 652 -20.94 -28.74 5.06
C ALA A 652 -19.79 -27.94 4.43
N TYR A 653 -20.09 -26.97 3.55
CA TYR A 653 -19.09 -26.06 3.00
C TYR A 653 -18.46 -25.19 4.08
N VAL A 654 -19.29 -24.51 4.89
CA VAL A 654 -18.82 -23.62 5.97
C VAL A 654 -17.91 -24.37 6.94
N LEU A 655 -18.32 -25.55 7.40
CA LEU A 655 -17.50 -26.35 8.31
C LEU A 655 -16.15 -26.71 7.71
N ARG A 656 -16.13 -27.17 6.45
CA ARG A 656 -14.89 -27.49 5.75
C ARG A 656 -13.96 -26.27 5.64
N VAL A 657 -14.52 -25.07 5.43
CA VAL A 657 -13.74 -23.82 5.42
C VAL A 657 -13.12 -23.57 6.79
N LEU A 658 -13.90 -23.64 7.88
CA LEU A 658 -13.40 -23.43 9.23
C LEU A 658 -12.35 -24.48 9.63
N GLU A 659 -12.50 -25.73 9.20
CA GLU A 659 -11.54 -26.81 9.45
C GLU A 659 -10.19 -26.64 8.73
N THR A 660 -10.16 -25.83 7.66
CA THR A 660 -8.93 -25.52 6.91
C THR A 660 -8.00 -24.60 7.70
N TYR A 661 -8.51 -23.85 8.68
CA TYR A 661 -7.71 -22.90 9.46
C TYR A 661 -7.36 -23.43 10.85
N PRO A 662 -6.20 -23.01 11.43
CA PRO A 662 -5.85 -23.34 12.81
C PRO A 662 -6.92 -22.85 13.82
N PRO A 663 -7.23 -23.61 14.88
CA PRO A 663 -8.21 -23.20 15.89
C PRO A 663 -7.93 -21.82 16.50
N GLU A 664 -6.66 -21.46 16.70
CA GLU A 664 -6.23 -20.18 17.27
C GLU A 664 -6.69 -19.00 16.42
N THR A 665 -6.66 -19.14 15.09
CA THR A 665 -7.13 -18.12 14.14
C THR A 665 -8.65 -17.99 14.17
N VAL A 666 -9.36 -19.12 14.31
CA VAL A 666 -10.83 -19.13 14.37
C VAL A 666 -11.34 -18.62 15.72
N THR A 667 -10.55 -18.73 16.79
CA THR A 667 -10.87 -18.31 18.16
C THR A 667 -11.31 -16.84 18.23
N PHE A 668 -10.74 -15.98 17.37
CA PHE A 668 -11.14 -14.58 17.28
C PHE A 668 -12.65 -14.39 17.09
N PHE A 669 -13.33 -15.31 16.38
CA PHE A 669 -14.77 -15.30 16.13
C PHE A 669 -15.59 -16.21 17.06
N MET A 670 -15.06 -16.58 18.23
CA MET A 670 -15.74 -17.44 19.19
C MET A 670 -17.16 -16.94 19.57
N PRO A 671 -17.40 -15.63 19.83
CA PRO A 671 -18.75 -15.14 20.10
C PRO A 671 -19.75 -15.53 19.00
N GLN A 672 -19.36 -15.32 17.74
CA GLN A 672 -20.20 -15.59 16.58
C GLN A 672 -20.46 -17.10 16.39
N LEU A 673 -19.46 -17.95 16.65
CA LEU A 673 -19.61 -19.39 16.60
C LEU A 673 -20.57 -19.91 17.67
N VAL A 674 -20.48 -19.38 18.89
CA VAL A 674 -21.44 -19.71 19.96
C VAL A 674 -22.85 -19.28 19.57
N GLN A 675 -23.03 -18.08 18.99
CA GLN A 675 -24.36 -17.65 18.51
C GLN A 675 -24.91 -18.54 17.38
N SER A 676 -24.03 -19.07 16.52
CA SER A 676 -24.48 -19.93 15.42
C SER A 676 -25.11 -21.26 15.87
N LEU A 677 -24.83 -21.71 17.10
CA LEU A 677 -25.50 -22.89 17.70
C LEU A 677 -27.02 -22.71 17.87
N ARG A 678 -27.53 -21.47 17.89
CA ARG A 678 -28.98 -21.17 17.90
C ARG A 678 -29.72 -21.78 16.71
N TYR A 679 -28.99 -22.00 15.62
CA TYR A 679 -29.54 -22.39 14.33
C TYR A 679 -29.03 -23.76 13.87
N ASP A 680 -28.34 -24.49 14.74
CA ASP A 680 -27.67 -25.75 14.40
C ASP A 680 -28.56 -26.98 14.62
N GLU A 681 -29.67 -27.06 13.89
CA GLU A 681 -30.59 -28.22 13.97
C GLU A 681 -29.90 -29.55 13.64
N GLY A 682 -28.89 -29.52 12.77
CA GLY A 682 -28.12 -30.69 12.31
C GLY A 682 -26.94 -31.07 13.19
N LYS A 683 -26.65 -30.33 14.29
CA LYS A 683 -25.47 -30.51 15.16
C LYS A 683 -24.13 -30.47 14.41
N LEU A 684 -24.10 -29.74 13.30
CA LEU A 684 -22.95 -29.60 12.43
C LEU A 684 -21.94 -28.62 13.06
N VAL A 685 -22.43 -27.46 13.52
CA VAL A 685 -21.60 -26.48 14.25
C VAL A 685 -21.11 -27.09 15.56
N GLU A 686 -21.99 -27.75 16.31
CA GLU A 686 -21.63 -28.49 17.53
C GLU A 686 -20.50 -29.50 17.26
N GLY A 687 -20.66 -30.31 16.20
CA GLY A 687 -19.66 -31.31 15.81
C GLY A 687 -18.29 -30.69 15.47
N TYR A 688 -18.27 -29.57 14.74
CA TYR A 688 -17.05 -28.83 14.45
C TYR A 688 -16.39 -28.30 15.72
N LEU A 689 -17.16 -27.66 16.62
CA LEU A 689 -16.62 -27.10 17.86
C LEU A 689 -15.99 -28.20 18.73
N LEU A 690 -16.64 -29.36 18.86
CA LEU A 690 -16.10 -30.53 19.56
C LEU A 690 -14.86 -31.12 18.87
N GLY A 691 -14.78 -31.04 17.54
CA GLY A 691 -13.58 -31.42 16.80
C GLY A 691 -12.41 -30.46 17.05
N ALA A 692 -12.69 -29.15 17.05
CA ALA A 692 -11.69 -28.11 17.30
C ALA A 692 -11.16 -28.13 18.74
N THR A 693 -12.02 -28.37 19.74
CA THR A 693 -11.60 -28.47 21.16
C THR A 693 -10.60 -29.60 21.41
N ARG A 694 -10.70 -30.71 20.66
CA ARG A 694 -9.75 -31.82 20.73
C ARG A 694 -8.38 -31.51 20.13
N ARG A 695 -8.30 -30.48 19.27
CA ARG A 695 -7.05 -30.05 18.64
C ARG A 695 -6.33 -28.95 19.43
N SER A 696 -7.05 -28.18 20.25
CA SER A 696 -6.48 -27.06 21.01
C SER A 696 -7.19 -26.86 22.36
N ASN A 697 -6.45 -27.04 23.46
CA ASN A 697 -6.95 -26.84 24.82
C ASN A 697 -7.35 -25.38 25.07
N ILE A 698 -6.59 -24.43 24.51
CA ILE A 698 -6.88 -23.00 24.62
C ILE A 698 -8.21 -22.67 23.96
N PHE A 699 -8.45 -23.21 22.75
CA PHE A 699 -9.73 -23.07 22.06
C PHE A 699 -10.87 -23.63 22.93
N ALA A 700 -10.66 -24.79 23.56
CA ALA A 700 -11.65 -25.40 24.44
C ALA A 700 -11.97 -24.53 25.67
N HIS A 701 -10.96 -23.99 26.34
CA HIS A 701 -11.16 -23.14 27.53
C HIS A 701 -11.90 -21.85 27.18
N ILE A 702 -11.49 -21.17 26.10
CA ILE A 702 -12.16 -19.96 25.61
C ILE A 702 -13.61 -20.25 25.21
N LEU A 703 -13.86 -21.37 24.52
CA LEU A 703 -15.23 -21.79 24.18
C LEU A 703 -16.07 -22.00 25.44
N ILE A 704 -15.54 -22.67 26.48
CA ILE A 704 -16.28 -22.88 27.73
C ILE A 704 -16.63 -21.54 28.40
N TRP A 705 -15.69 -20.59 28.47
CA TRP A 705 -15.95 -19.25 29.01
C TRP A 705 -17.08 -18.53 28.24
N HIS A 706 -17.03 -18.55 26.90
CA HIS A 706 -18.08 -17.94 26.08
C HIS A 706 -19.43 -18.65 26.21
N LEU A 707 -19.47 -19.99 26.30
CA LEU A 707 -20.71 -20.74 26.55
C LEU A 707 -21.34 -20.32 27.89
N GLN A 708 -20.52 -20.15 28.94
CA GLN A 708 -21.00 -19.67 30.24
C GLN A 708 -21.47 -18.23 30.19
N GLY A 709 -20.80 -17.36 29.42
CA GLY A 709 -21.20 -15.97 29.21
C GLY A 709 -22.58 -15.79 28.60
N GLU A 710 -23.09 -16.79 27.89
CA GLU A 710 -24.43 -16.80 27.29
C GLU A 710 -25.55 -17.29 28.21
N TYR A 711 -25.22 -17.79 29.41
CA TYR A 711 -26.24 -18.23 30.37
C TYR A 711 -27.10 -17.05 30.84
N VAL A 712 -28.38 -17.33 31.15
CA VAL A 712 -29.33 -16.33 31.65
C VAL A 712 -29.23 -16.23 33.18
N ASP A 713 -29.25 -15.01 33.72
CA ASP A 713 -29.31 -14.77 35.17
C ASP A 713 -30.71 -15.13 35.71
N GLU A 714 -30.75 -15.90 36.80
CA GLU A 714 -32.01 -16.36 37.42
C GLU A 714 -32.86 -15.21 38.00
N SER A 715 -32.29 -14.02 38.17
CA SER A 715 -32.95 -12.84 38.72
C SER A 715 -33.76 -12.02 37.69
N GLU A 716 -33.68 -12.34 36.39
CA GLU A 716 -34.44 -11.64 35.35
C GLU A 716 -35.93 -12.03 35.33
N LYS A 717 -36.82 -11.04 35.15
CA LYS A 717 -38.29 -11.22 35.20
C LYS A 717 -38.84 -12.22 34.17
N ASP A 718 -38.13 -12.43 33.06
CA ASP A 718 -38.49 -13.36 31.98
C ASP A 718 -37.58 -14.62 31.92
N ALA A 719 -36.75 -14.84 32.94
CA ALA A 719 -35.77 -15.93 32.99
C ALA A 719 -36.39 -17.33 32.80
N ALA A 720 -37.63 -17.53 33.26
CA ALA A 720 -38.34 -18.80 33.14
C ALA A 720 -38.76 -19.15 31.69
N ALA A 721 -39.11 -18.14 30.88
CA ALA A 721 -39.48 -18.33 29.47
C ALA A 721 -38.23 -18.52 28.59
N LEU A 722 -37.14 -17.82 28.90
CA LEU A 722 -35.86 -17.90 28.19
C LEU A 722 -35.09 -19.19 28.50
N LYS A 723 -35.13 -19.69 29.75
CA LYS A 723 -34.58 -21.01 30.14
C LYS A 723 -35.18 -22.19 29.36
N GLY A 724 -36.44 -22.08 28.94
CA GLY A 724 -37.13 -23.10 28.15
C GLY A 724 -36.72 -23.15 26.66
N SER A 725 -35.84 -22.25 26.21
CA SER A 725 -35.37 -22.25 24.82
C SER A 725 -34.38 -23.39 24.56
N ALA A 726 -34.46 -23.97 23.37
CA ALA A 726 -33.56 -25.05 22.94
C ALA A 726 -32.08 -24.64 23.00
N PHE A 727 -31.76 -23.38 22.70
CA PHE A 727 -30.41 -22.82 22.78
C PHE A 727 -29.86 -22.83 24.21
N GLN A 728 -30.61 -22.31 25.19
CA GLN A 728 -30.15 -22.26 26.59
C GLN A 728 -29.96 -23.65 27.20
N SER A 729 -30.73 -24.64 26.76
CA SER A 729 -30.53 -26.04 27.16
C SER A 729 -29.31 -26.70 26.49
N LEU A 730 -28.94 -26.23 25.29
CA LEU A 730 -27.81 -26.77 24.51
C LEU A 730 -26.45 -26.36 25.09
N LEU A 731 -26.31 -25.11 25.53
CA LEU A 731 -25.03 -24.56 26.02
C LEU A 731 -24.37 -25.40 27.14
N PRO A 732 -25.06 -25.77 28.26
CA PRO A 732 -24.46 -26.63 29.28
C PRO A 732 -24.17 -28.04 28.74
N ALA A 733 -25.02 -28.59 27.87
CA ALA A 733 -24.80 -29.92 27.29
C ALA A 733 -23.54 -29.97 26.39
N VAL A 734 -23.26 -28.90 25.64
CA VAL A 734 -22.03 -28.78 24.84
C VAL A 734 -20.81 -28.63 25.75
N LYS A 735 -20.90 -27.80 26.79
CA LYS A 735 -19.84 -27.65 27.80
C LYS A 735 -19.48 -28.99 28.43
N ASP A 736 -20.47 -29.77 28.88
CA ASP A 736 -20.24 -31.05 29.55
C ASP A 736 -19.55 -32.05 28.61
N LYS A 737 -19.98 -32.11 27.34
CA LYS A 737 -19.30 -32.94 26.31
C LYS A 737 -17.85 -32.56 26.08
N ILE A 738 -17.51 -31.27 26.12
CA ILE A 738 -16.12 -30.80 25.99
C ILE A 738 -15.32 -31.33 27.19
N ILE A 739 -15.82 -31.14 28.41
CA ILE A 739 -15.16 -31.57 29.65
C ILE A 739 -14.98 -33.09 29.72
N GLU A 740 -15.97 -33.86 29.28
CA GLU A 740 -15.90 -35.32 29.17
C GLU A 740 -14.85 -35.79 28.15
N SER A 741 -14.52 -34.96 27.17
CA SER A 741 -13.55 -35.28 26.12
C SER A 741 -12.10 -34.93 26.47
N PHE A 742 -11.86 -34.26 27.60
CA PHE A 742 -10.50 -33.88 28.01
C PHE A 742 -9.64 -35.07 28.39
N THR A 743 -8.36 -34.99 28.02
CA THR A 743 -7.33 -35.85 28.63
C THR A 743 -7.14 -35.44 30.10
N PRO A 744 -6.55 -36.31 30.94
CA PRO A 744 -6.27 -35.97 32.33
C PRO A 744 -5.48 -34.66 32.49
N GLU A 745 -4.51 -34.41 31.61
CA GLU A 745 -3.67 -33.20 31.63
C GLU A 745 -4.45 -31.94 31.22
N ALA A 746 -5.27 -32.04 30.16
CA ALA A 746 -6.13 -30.94 29.72
C ALA A 746 -7.17 -30.60 30.80
N ARG A 747 -7.72 -31.62 31.46
CA ARG A 747 -8.67 -31.46 32.55
C ARG A 747 -8.05 -30.81 33.78
N ASP A 748 -6.85 -31.21 34.18
CA ASP A 748 -6.11 -30.60 35.28
C ASP A 748 -5.86 -29.10 35.02
N MET A 749 -5.38 -28.75 33.82
CA MET A 749 -5.16 -27.35 33.45
C MET A 749 -6.46 -26.53 33.45
N PHE A 750 -7.54 -27.10 32.90
CA PHE A 750 -8.88 -26.50 32.91
C PHE A 750 -9.36 -26.23 34.35
N GLU A 751 -9.31 -27.24 35.22
CA GLU A 751 -9.78 -27.12 36.61
C GLU A 751 -8.96 -26.09 37.39
N ARG A 752 -7.63 -26.05 37.21
CA ARG A 752 -6.74 -25.06 37.84
C ARG A 752 -7.01 -23.62 37.38
N GLU A 753 -7.16 -23.41 36.08
CA GLU A 753 -7.39 -22.08 35.51
C GLU A 753 -8.75 -21.51 35.94
N PHE A 754 -9.82 -22.29 35.77
CA PHE A 754 -11.17 -21.85 36.09
C PHE A 754 -11.33 -21.59 37.60
N ASP A 755 -10.85 -22.50 38.46
CA ASP A 755 -10.92 -22.34 39.92
C ASP A 755 -10.14 -21.10 40.39
N PHE A 756 -8.96 -20.84 39.83
CA PHE A 756 -8.16 -19.67 40.18
C PHE A 756 -8.90 -18.36 39.88
N PHE A 757 -9.40 -18.19 38.64
CA PHE A 757 -10.07 -16.94 38.26
C PHE A 757 -11.49 -16.80 38.84
N ASP A 758 -12.19 -17.91 39.11
CA ASP A 758 -13.45 -17.88 39.87
C ASP A 758 -13.20 -17.43 41.33
N LYS A 759 -12.15 -17.92 42.00
CA LYS A 759 -11.75 -17.44 43.34
C LYS A 759 -11.48 -15.94 43.33
N VAL A 760 -10.70 -15.45 42.37
CA VAL A 760 -10.42 -14.01 42.24
C VAL A 760 -11.71 -13.21 42.00
N THR A 761 -12.58 -13.67 41.10
CA THR A 761 -13.86 -13.01 40.81
C THR A 761 -14.78 -12.98 42.04
N SER A 762 -14.78 -14.04 42.85
CA SER A 762 -15.64 -14.18 44.03
C SER A 762 -15.35 -13.15 45.14
N ILE A 763 -14.15 -12.55 45.15
CA ILE A 763 -13.77 -11.48 46.08
C ILE A 763 -14.78 -10.33 46.01
N SER A 764 -15.27 -9.97 44.82
CA SER A 764 -16.28 -8.91 44.66
C SER A 764 -17.53 -9.13 45.53
N GLY A 765 -18.00 -10.37 45.64
CA GLY A 765 -19.15 -10.73 46.47
C GLY A 765 -18.89 -10.58 47.97
N VAL A 766 -17.66 -10.90 48.42
CA VAL A 766 -17.22 -10.72 49.82
C VAL A 766 -17.11 -9.24 50.18
N LEU A 767 -16.71 -8.39 49.22
CA LEU A 767 -16.55 -6.95 49.43
C LEU A 767 -17.86 -6.17 49.39
N PHE A 768 -18.87 -6.66 48.67
CA PHE A 768 -20.16 -5.99 48.52
C PHE A 768 -20.80 -5.52 49.84
N PRO A 769 -20.88 -6.35 50.90
CA PRO A 769 -21.43 -5.92 52.20
C PRO A 769 -20.50 -5.01 53.01
N LEU A 770 -19.22 -4.85 52.66
CA LEU A 770 -18.27 -4.07 53.44
C LEU A 770 -18.39 -2.56 53.18
N PRO A 771 -18.13 -1.71 54.21
CA PRO A 771 -17.97 -0.27 54.06
C PRO A 771 -16.89 0.10 53.03
N LYS A 772 -17.05 1.25 52.33
CA LYS A 772 -16.17 1.64 51.22
C LYS A 772 -14.68 1.74 51.62
N ASP A 773 -14.42 2.25 52.81
CA ASP A 773 -13.10 2.43 53.42
C ASP A 773 -12.41 1.10 53.78
N GLU A 774 -13.17 0.06 54.10
CA GLU A 774 -12.62 -1.27 54.45
C GLU A 774 -12.36 -2.17 53.22
N ARG A 775 -12.94 -1.85 52.06
CA ARG A 775 -12.89 -2.71 50.85
C ARG A 775 -11.48 -2.95 50.35
N ARG A 776 -10.59 -1.94 50.36
CA ARG A 776 -9.20 -2.09 49.89
C ARG A 776 -8.42 -3.09 50.75
N ALA A 777 -8.53 -2.97 52.08
CA ALA A 777 -7.94 -3.93 53.00
C ALA A 777 -8.61 -5.32 52.92
N GLY A 778 -9.90 -5.38 52.56
CA GLY A 778 -10.61 -6.61 52.24
C GLY A 778 -10.02 -7.35 51.03
N ILE A 779 -9.72 -6.65 49.93
CA ILE A 779 -9.12 -7.25 48.73
C ILE A 779 -7.81 -7.96 49.09
N ARG A 780 -6.90 -7.26 49.78
CA ARG A 780 -5.61 -7.82 50.20
C ARG A 780 -5.78 -9.10 51.02
N ARG A 781 -6.66 -9.07 52.03
CA ARG A 781 -6.93 -10.23 52.91
C ARG A 781 -7.43 -11.45 52.15
N GLU A 782 -8.24 -11.27 51.11
CA GLU A 782 -8.72 -12.38 50.29
C GLU A 782 -7.67 -12.84 49.28
N LEU A 783 -6.89 -11.93 48.68
CA LEU A 783 -5.79 -12.29 47.76
C LEU A 783 -4.69 -13.10 48.45
N GLU A 784 -4.38 -12.81 49.72
CA GLU A 784 -3.41 -13.59 50.52
C GLU A 784 -3.79 -15.07 50.68
N LYS A 785 -5.08 -15.41 50.49
CA LYS A 785 -5.57 -16.80 50.55
C LYS A 785 -5.45 -17.55 49.23
N ILE A 786 -5.13 -16.86 48.13
CA ILE A 786 -5.08 -17.43 46.78
C ILE A 786 -3.62 -17.71 46.42
N SER A 787 -3.28 -18.99 46.22
CA SER A 787 -1.99 -19.44 45.68
C SER A 787 -2.09 -19.69 44.18
N ILE A 788 -1.02 -19.43 43.44
CA ILE A 788 -0.96 -19.71 42.00
C ILE A 788 -0.74 -21.20 41.77
N PRO A 789 -1.65 -21.88 41.05
CA PRO A 789 -1.56 -23.32 40.80
C PRO A 789 -0.62 -23.63 39.62
N GLY A 790 0.68 -23.71 39.90
CA GLY A 790 1.70 -24.11 38.92
C GLY A 790 2.34 -22.96 38.13
N ASP A 791 3.27 -23.29 37.25
CA ASP A 791 4.10 -22.36 36.48
C ASP A 791 3.63 -22.11 35.03
N ASP A 792 2.57 -22.82 34.62
CA ASP A 792 2.00 -22.85 33.26
C ASP A 792 0.63 -22.13 33.17
N LEU A 793 0.11 -21.64 34.29
CA LEU A 793 -1.14 -20.87 34.34
C LEU A 793 -1.03 -19.63 33.46
N TYR A 794 -2.04 -19.38 32.63
CA TYR A 794 -2.08 -18.21 31.75
C TYR A 794 -3.27 -17.30 32.05
N LEU A 795 -3.21 -16.05 31.58
CA LEU A 795 -4.34 -15.13 31.67
C LEU A 795 -5.43 -15.47 30.64
N PRO A 796 -6.71 -15.63 31.02
CA PRO A 796 -7.79 -16.01 30.12
C PRO A 796 -8.00 -15.01 28.98
N THR A 797 -7.75 -13.72 29.24
CA THR A 797 -7.86 -12.61 28.28
C THR A 797 -6.64 -12.48 27.36
N ALA A 798 -5.49 -13.04 27.74
CA ALA A 798 -4.24 -13.03 26.99
C ALA A 798 -3.49 -14.34 27.20
N THR A 799 -3.86 -15.35 26.40
CA THR A 799 -3.41 -16.74 26.57
C THR A 799 -1.91 -16.94 26.29
N ASN A 800 -1.23 -15.95 25.73
CA ASN A 800 0.22 -15.90 25.56
C ASN A 800 0.95 -15.38 26.81
N LYS A 801 0.26 -14.90 27.85
CA LYS A 801 0.87 -14.40 29.10
C LYS A 801 0.70 -15.40 30.23
N LEU A 802 1.82 -15.89 30.77
CA LEU A 802 1.85 -16.82 31.91
C LEU A 802 1.89 -16.05 33.23
N VAL A 803 1.07 -16.44 34.20
CA VAL A 803 0.97 -15.80 35.52
C VAL A 803 2.04 -16.37 36.45
N ARG A 804 2.90 -15.50 36.97
CA ARG A 804 3.98 -15.80 37.92
C ARG A 804 3.70 -15.33 39.34
N GLY A 805 2.84 -14.33 39.50
CA GLY A 805 2.59 -13.69 40.80
C GLY A 805 1.32 -12.85 40.81
N ILE A 806 0.81 -12.57 42.01
CA ILE A 806 -0.22 -11.54 42.26
C ILE A 806 0.44 -10.44 43.10
N GLN A 807 0.27 -9.19 42.70
CA GLN A 807 0.71 -8.05 43.51
C GLN A 807 -0.35 -7.75 44.58
N LEU A 808 -0.14 -8.23 45.81
CA LEU A 808 -1.13 -8.16 46.90
C LEU A 808 -1.59 -6.74 47.25
N ASP A 809 -0.71 -5.75 47.07
CA ASP A 809 -0.98 -4.33 47.38
C ASP A 809 -1.63 -3.55 46.23
N SER A 810 -1.77 -4.18 45.05
CA SER A 810 -2.33 -3.54 43.85
C SER A 810 -3.85 -3.44 43.83
N GLY A 811 -4.54 -4.15 44.72
CA GLY A 811 -5.99 -4.26 44.75
C GLY A 811 -6.71 -2.92 44.89
N ILE A 812 -7.53 -2.55 43.90
CA ILE A 812 -8.31 -1.31 43.91
C ILE A 812 -9.80 -1.63 43.72
N PRO A 813 -10.69 -1.27 44.67
CA PRO A 813 -12.13 -1.36 44.46
C PRO A 813 -12.59 -0.20 43.57
N LEU A 814 -13.30 -0.51 42.48
CA LEU A 814 -13.84 0.49 41.56
C LEU A 814 -15.25 0.93 41.97
N GLN A 815 -15.62 2.15 41.58
CA GLN A 815 -16.97 2.67 41.84
C GLN A 815 -17.95 2.14 40.79
N SER A 816 -19.01 1.46 41.22
CA SER A 816 -20.14 1.06 40.37
C SER A 816 -21.45 1.17 41.14
N ALA A 817 -22.54 1.44 40.41
CA ALA A 817 -23.88 1.67 40.96
C ALA A 817 -24.55 0.38 41.50
N ALA A 818 -24.13 -0.81 41.05
CA ALA A 818 -24.82 -2.07 41.34
C ALA A 818 -23.99 -3.10 42.14
N LYS A 819 -22.66 -3.16 41.98
CA LYS A 819 -21.73 -4.11 42.67
C LYS A 819 -20.34 -3.48 42.89
N VAL A 820 -19.35 -4.25 43.36
CA VAL A 820 -17.97 -3.77 43.62
C VAL A 820 -16.98 -4.46 42.66
N PRO A 821 -16.78 -3.94 41.43
CA PRO A 821 -15.70 -4.41 40.57
C PRO A 821 -14.34 -4.18 41.23
N ILE A 822 -13.39 -5.06 40.96
CA ILE A 822 -12.04 -4.97 41.53
C ILE A 822 -10.98 -5.00 40.43
N MET A 823 -9.95 -4.18 40.60
CA MET A 823 -8.76 -4.20 39.74
C MET A 823 -7.61 -4.86 40.50
N ILE A 824 -6.92 -5.81 39.85
CA ILE A 824 -5.82 -6.59 40.41
C ILE A 824 -4.68 -6.65 39.39
N THR A 825 -3.44 -6.50 39.85
CA THR A 825 -2.23 -6.62 39.03
C THR A 825 -1.56 -7.97 39.23
N PHE A 826 -1.33 -8.68 38.12
CA PHE A 826 -0.58 -9.92 38.04
C PHE A 826 0.84 -9.64 37.54
N ASN A 827 1.81 -10.42 38.01
CA ASN A 827 3.13 -10.51 37.40
C ASN A 827 3.07 -11.59 36.33
N VAL A 828 3.38 -11.24 35.08
CA VAL A 828 3.30 -12.14 33.94
C VAL A 828 4.60 -12.20 33.15
N VAL A 829 4.79 -13.30 32.42
CA VAL A 829 5.86 -13.46 31.43
C VAL A 829 5.26 -13.90 30.10
N ASP A 830 5.86 -13.49 28.99
CA ASP A 830 5.44 -13.94 27.66
C ASP A 830 5.81 -15.42 27.48
N ARG A 831 4.85 -16.25 27.02
CA ARG A 831 5.02 -17.71 26.87
C ARG A 831 6.20 -18.11 26.00
N ASP A 832 6.42 -17.36 24.93
CA ASP A 832 7.52 -17.56 23.97
C ASP A 832 8.65 -16.51 24.13
N GLY A 833 8.60 -15.71 25.20
CA GLY A 833 9.56 -14.63 25.48
C GLY A 833 10.66 -15.01 26.46
N ASP A 834 11.44 -14.01 26.92
CA ASP A 834 12.41 -14.21 27.99
C ASP A 834 11.69 -14.49 29.33
N PRO A 835 11.89 -15.65 29.97
CA PRO A 835 11.25 -15.99 31.24
C PRO A 835 11.59 -15.04 32.39
N ASN A 836 12.66 -14.24 32.26
CA ASN A 836 13.07 -13.25 33.27
C ASN A 836 12.40 -11.88 33.07
N ASP A 837 11.76 -11.64 31.92
CA ASP A 837 11.08 -10.39 31.59
C ASP A 837 9.68 -10.36 32.23
N VAL A 838 9.65 -10.20 33.55
CA VAL A 838 8.42 -10.15 34.34
C VAL A 838 7.77 -8.77 34.21
N LYS A 839 6.57 -8.73 33.64
CA LYS A 839 5.79 -7.50 33.42
C LYS A 839 4.54 -7.48 34.31
N PRO A 840 4.13 -6.31 34.83
CA PRO A 840 2.83 -6.17 35.47
C PRO A 840 1.71 -6.16 34.42
N GLN A 841 0.66 -6.95 34.63
CA GLN A 841 -0.57 -6.91 33.84
C GLN A 841 -1.76 -6.78 34.79
N ALA A 842 -2.47 -5.64 34.70
CA ALA A 842 -3.67 -5.42 35.49
C ALA A 842 -4.93 -5.90 34.75
N CYS A 843 -5.86 -6.46 35.51
CA CYS A 843 -7.17 -6.90 35.06
C CYS A 843 -8.26 -6.40 36.02
N ILE A 844 -9.40 -6.03 35.46
CA ILE A 844 -10.62 -5.69 36.17
C ILE A 844 -11.55 -6.89 36.14
N PHE A 845 -11.97 -7.34 37.32
CA PHE A 845 -12.97 -8.37 37.50
C PHE A 845 -14.32 -7.69 37.74
N LYS A 846 -15.17 -7.69 36.71
CA LYS A 846 -16.51 -7.12 36.75
C LYS A 846 -17.54 -8.19 37.12
N VAL A 847 -18.47 -7.81 37.98
CA VAL A 847 -19.66 -8.59 38.33
C VAL A 847 -20.84 -7.62 38.33
N GLY A 848 -21.97 -8.02 37.76
CA GLY A 848 -23.17 -7.20 37.55
C GLY A 848 -23.30 -6.54 36.17
N ASP A 849 -22.26 -6.59 35.32
CA ASP A 849 -22.24 -5.98 33.99
C ASP A 849 -22.01 -7.04 32.90
N ASP A 850 -22.80 -6.99 31.82
CA ASP A 850 -22.62 -7.85 30.66
C ASP A 850 -21.45 -7.37 29.78
N CYS A 851 -20.34 -8.10 29.80
CA CYS A 851 -19.12 -7.74 29.06
C CYS A 851 -19.15 -8.18 27.58
N ARG A 852 -20.17 -8.92 27.13
CA ARG A 852 -20.25 -9.42 25.75
C ARG A 852 -20.37 -8.30 24.72
N GLN A 853 -21.00 -7.18 25.10
CA GLN A 853 -21.10 -6.02 24.22
C GLN A 853 -19.74 -5.35 23.98
N ASP A 854 -18.90 -5.26 25.02
CA ASP A 854 -17.52 -4.78 24.90
C ASP A 854 -16.69 -5.70 23.99
N VAL A 855 -16.84 -7.03 24.12
CA VAL A 855 -16.17 -7.99 23.23
C VAL A 855 -16.50 -7.70 21.77
N LEU A 856 -17.77 -7.49 21.43
CA LEU A 856 -18.19 -7.19 20.06
C LEU A 856 -17.57 -5.88 19.54
N ALA A 857 -17.56 -4.82 20.36
CA ALA A 857 -16.92 -3.56 19.99
C ALA A 857 -15.41 -3.74 19.75
N LEU A 858 -14.73 -4.47 20.64
CA LEU A 858 -13.30 -4.71 20.57
C LEU A 858 -12.91 -5.62 19.40
N GLN A 859 -13.76 -6.58 19.01
CA GLN A 859 -13.57 -7.35 17.77
C GLN A 859 -13.58 -6.42 16.55
N VAL A 860 -14.53 -5.48 16.46
CA VAL A 860 -14.56 -4.52 15.35
C VAL A 860 -13.34 -3.59 15.38
N ILE A 861 -12.91 -3.14 16.56
CA ILE A 861 -11.70 -2.31 16.72
C ILE A 861 -10.44 -3.09 16.31
N ALA A 862 -10.34 -4.38 16.65
CA ALA A 862 -9.23 -5.24 16.23
C ALA A 862 -9.20 -5.41 14.70
N LEU A 863 -10.35 -5.67 14.06
CA LEU A 863 -10.44 -5.75 12.60
C LEU A 863 -10.01 -4.43 11.93
N LEU A 864 -10.40 -3.28 12.48
CA LEU A 864 -9.97 -1.96 11.96
C LEU A 864 -8.47 -1.75 12.12
N ARG A 865 -7.90 -2.08 13.28
CA ARG A 865 -6.45 -2.02 13.53
C ARG A 865 -5.69 -2.84 12.50
N ASP A 866 -6.12 -4.08 12.28
CA ASP A 866 -5.46 -5.02 11.37
C ASP A 866 -5.54 -4.50 9.92
N VAL A 867 -6.69 -3.94 9.50
CA VAL A 867 -6.85 -3.26 8.21
C VAL A 867 -5.89 -2.08 8.05
N PHE A 868 -5.77 -1.21 9.06
CA PHE A 868 -4.87 -0.05 8.99
C PHE A 868 -3.41 -0.47 8.91
N GLN A 869 -3.00 -1.45 9.72
CA GLN A 869 -1.65 -2.01 9.70
C GLN A 869 -1.34 -2.70 8.36
N ALA A 870 -2.29 -3.43 7.79
CA ALA A 870 -2.13 -4.11 6.52
C ALA A 870 -1.85 -3.13 5.37
N VAL A 871 -2.62 -2.03 5.32
CA VAL A 871 -2.47 -0.93 4.33
C VAL A 871 -1.19 -0.11 4.55
N GLY A 872 -0.62 -0.10 5.76
CA GLY A 872 0.50 0.75 6.14
C GLY A 872 0.08 2.13 6.66
N LEU A 873 -1.20 2.30 7.02
CA LEU A 873 -1.68 3.53 7.65
C LEU A 873 -1.22 3.60 9.09
N ASN A 874 -0.56 4.70 9.44
CA ASN A 874 -0.22 5.01 10.83
C ASN A 874 -1.46 5.54 11.58
N LEU A 875 -2.35 4.62 11.95
CA LEU A 875 -3.52 4.84 12.79
C LEU A 875 -3.42 3.92 14.00
N TYR A 876 -3.71 4.45 15.19
CA TYR A 876 -3.60 3.69 16.43
C TYR A 876 -4.97 3.34 16.98
N LEU A 877 -5.16 2.06 17.28
CA LEU A 877 -6.32 1.49 17.96
C LEU A 877 -5.81 0.41 18.92
N PHE A 878 -6.32 0.40 20.15
CA PHE A 878 -5.91 -0.56 21.18
C PHE A 878 -7.08 -1.48 21.59
N PRO A 879 -7.21 -2.68 20.98
CA PRO A 879 -8.23 -3.65 21.37
C PRO A 879 -7.74 -4.46 22.59
N TYR A 880 -7.99 -3.95 23.79
CA TYR A 880 -7.66 -4.64 25.04
C TYR A 880 -8.47 -5.94 25.21
N GLY A 881 -7.95 -6.93 25.94
CA GLY A 881 -8.64 -8.21 26.14
C GLY A 881 -9.88 -8.08 27.03
N VAL A 882 -10.99 -8.68 26.60
CA VAL A 882 -12.21 -8.83 27.40
C VAL A 882 -12.73 -10.24 27.26
N LEU A 883 -13.04 -10.89 28.38
CA LEU A 883 -13.57 -12.24 28.42
C LEU A 883 -14.81 -12.31 29.33
N PRO A 884 -15.99 -12.63 28.79
CA PRO A 884 -17.16 -12.96 29.59
C PRO A 884 -16.93 -14.29 30.32
N THR A 885 -17.12 -14.31 31.63
CA THR A 885 -16.90 -15.53 32.45
C THR A 885 -18.21 -16.14 32.94
N GLY A 886 -19.35 -15.50 32.69
CA GLY A 886 -20.70 -15.97 33.01
C GLY A 886 -21.73 -14.85 32.99
N PRO A 887 -22.97 -15.10 33.46
CA PRO A 887 -24.04 -14.09 33.49
C PRO A 887 -23.62 -12.84 34.25
N GLY A 888 -23.57 -11.70 33.55
CA GLY A 888 -23.18 -10.42 34.12
C GLY A 888 -21.80 -10.43 34.79
N ARG A 889 -20.86 -11.28 34.38
CA ARG A 889 -19.48 -11.27 34.91
C ARG A 889 -18.46 -11.39 33.79
N GLY A 890 -17.30 -10.77 34.00
CA GLY A 890 -16.21 -10.81 33.02
C GLY A 890 -14.91 -10.26 33.55
N ILE A 891 -13.85 -10.54 32.81
CA ILE A 891 -12.49 -10.07 33.04
C ILE A 891 -12.14 -9.10 31.92
N ILE A 892 -11.63 -7.92 32.28
CA ILE A 892 -11.25 -6.85 31.36
C ILE A 892 -9.79 -6.51 31.61
N GLU A 893 -8.95 -6.51 30.59
CA GLU A 893 -7.57 -6.05 30.70
C GLU A 893 -7.51 -4.54 30.86
N VAL A 894 -6.68 -4.09 31.80
CA VAL A 894 -6.38 -2.67 31.98
C VAL A 894 -5.37 -2.26 30.92
N VAL A 895 -5.64 -1.13 30.28
CA VAL A 895 -4.69 -0.52 29.33
C VAL A 895 -3.47 -0.03 30.12
N PRO A 896 -2.26 -0.52 29.82
CA PRO A 896 -1.06 -0.20 30.59
C PRO A 896 -0.68 1.28 30.45
N ASP A 897 -0.07 1.84 31.50
CA ASP A 897 0.51 3.20 31.51
C ASP A 897 -0.45 4.32 31.10
N THR A 898 -1.73 4.19 31.45
CA THR A 898 -2.76 5.18 31.12
C THR A 898 -3.34 5.88 32.34
N ARG A 899 -3.84 7.11 32.12
CA ARG A 899 -4.69 7.87 33.05
C ARG A 899 -5.95 8.31 32.31
N SER A 900 -7.11 8.30 32.98
CA SER A 900 -8.30 8.88 32.38
C SER A 900 -8.22 10.40 32.37
N ARG A 901 -8.87 11.07 31.42
CA ARG A 901 -8.92 12.53 31.39
C ARG A 901 -9.48 13.12 32.69
N ASN A 902 -10.45 12.43 33.31
CA ASN A 902 -10.97 12.80 34.63
C ASN A 902 -9.87 12.79 35.71
N GLN A 903 -9.08 11.71 35.81
CA GLN A 903 -7.99 11.60 36.78
C GLN A 903 -6.90 12.66 36.57
N MET A 904 -6.68 13.10 35.33
CA MET A 904 -5.72 14.17 35.05
C MET A 904 -6.22 15.54 35.54
N GLY A 905 -7.54 15.77 35.54
CA GLY A 905 -8.17 16.98 36.09
C GLY A 905 -8.03 17.09 37.60
N GLU A 906 -8.18 15.97 38.31
CA GLU A 906 -8.01 15.90 39.77
C GLU A 906 -6.62 16.35 40.25
N THR A 907 -5.59 16.21 39.39
CA THR A 907 -4.22 16.61 39.69
C THR A 907 -3.86 18.01 39.21
N THR A 908 -4.60 18.54 38.22
CA THR A 908 -4.28 19.79 37.53
C THR A 908 -5.56 20.49 37.07
N ASP A 909 -5.81 21.71 37.55
CA ASP A 909 -6.96 22.56 37.16
C ASP A 909 -6.94 23.03 35.68
N GLY A 910 -5.93 22.61 34.92
CA GLY A 910 -5.64 23.02 33.55
C GLY A 910 -6.31 22.15 32.48
N GLY A 911 -6.51 22.72 31.28
CA GLY A 911 -7.02 21.98 30.12
C GLY A 911 -6.00 21.01 29.53
N LEU A 912 -6.43 20.13 28.61
CA LEU A 912 -5.57 19.11 28.00
C LEU A 912 -4.27 19.68 27.38
N LEU A 913 -4.32 20.87 26.79
CA LEU A 913 -3.13 21.55 26.26
C LEU A 913 -2.09 21.85 27.35
N GLU A 914 -2.53 22.35 28.51
CA GLU A 914 -1.64 22.68 29.62
C GLU A 914 -1.03 21.42 30.23
N ILE A 915 -1.83 20.35 30.35
CA ILE A 915 -1.36 19.03 30.80
C ILE A 915 -0.28 18.51 29.83
N PHE A 916 -0.50 18.59 28.52
CA PHE A 916 0.52 18.19 27.54
C PHE A 916 1.79 19.06 27.63
N GLN A 917 1.66 20.36 27.94
CA GLN A 917 2.82 21.21 28.15
C GLN A 917 3.61 20.86 29.41
N GLN A 918 2.92 20.44 30.47
CA GLN A 918 3.54 19.98 31.71
C GLN A 918 4.26 18.64 31.52
N ASP A 919 3.60 17.68 30.86
CA ASP A 919 4.12 16.31 30.71
C ASP A 919 5.20 16.21 29.62
N TYR A 920 5.09 16.97 28.53
CA TYR A 920 5.96 16.85 27.35
C TYR A 920 6.77 18.10 27.02
N GLY A 921 6.63 19.18 27.80
CA GLY A 921 7.35 20.44 27.58
C GLY A 921 6.58 21.45 26.71
N PRO A 922 7.14 22.65 26.45
CA PRO A 922 6.42 23.72 25.78
C PRO A 922 6.05 23.36 24.32
N VAL A 923 5.00 24.02 23.81
CA VAL A 923 4.55 23.87 22.42
C VAL A 923 5.70 24.12 21.46
N GLY A 924 5.87 23.25 20.46
CA GLY A 924 6.98 23.30 19.51
C GLY A 924 8.26 22.58 19.98
N SER A 925 8.34 22.09 21.22
CA SER A 925 9.44 21.20 21.63
C SER A 925 9.30 19.81 20.97
N PRO A 926 10.41 19.10 20.66
CA PRO A 926 10.34 17.80 19.98
C PRO A 926 9.47 16.77 20.70
N SER A 927 9.52 16.73 22.03
CA SER A 927 8.71 15.85 22.87
C SER A 927 7.21 16.19 22.80
N PHE A 928 6.85 17.47 22.91
CA PHE A 928 5.46 17.92 22.77
C PHE A 928 4.91 17.61 21.37
N GLU A 929 5.69 17.88 20.32
CA GLU A 929 5.27 17.62 18.94
C GLU A 929 5.09 16.14 18.65
N THR A 930 5.96 15.29 19.22
CA THR A 930 5.80 13.82 19.15
C THR A 930 4.52 13.38 19.87
N ALA A 931 4.26 13.86 21.08
CA ALA A 931 3.06 13.53 21.84
C ALA A 931 1.78 14.03 21.14
N ARG A 932 1.82 15.23 20.54
CA ARG A 932 0.73 15.79 19.73
C ARG A 932 0.46 14.95 18.48
N GLU A 933 1.51 14.47 17.81
CA GLU A 933 1.37 13.55 16.68
C GLU A 933 0.74 12.21 17.11
N MET A 934 1.18 11.65 18.23
CA MET A 934 0.61 10.42 18.81
C MET A 934 -0.86 10.60 19.19
N PHE A 935 -1.22 11.75 19.77
CA PHE A 935 -2.60 12.13 20.04
C PHE A 935 -3.44 12.21 18.76
N MET A 936 -2.90 12.83 17.71
CA MET A 936 -3.59 12.95 16.42
C MET A 936 -3.80 11.59 15.73
N ILE A 937 -2.78 10.73 15.72
CA ILE A 937 -2.82 9.38 15.15
C ILE A 937 -3.91 8.51 15.81
N SER A 938 -3.93 8.51 17.14
CA SER A 938 -4.89 7.74 17.94
C SER A 938 -6.29 8.33 17.87
N SER A 939 -6.43 9.67 17.94
CA SER A 939 -7.71 10.35 17.79
C SER A 939 -8.34 10.09 16.42
N ALA A 940 -7.56 10.06 15.34
CA ALA A 940 -8.06 9.75 14.02
C ALA A 940 -8.55 8.30 13.91
N GLY A 941 -7.83 7.34 14.51
CA GLY A 941 -8.23 5.93 14.57
C GLY A 941 -9.56 5.75 15.30
N TYR A 942 -9.67 6.33 16.50
CA TYR A 942 -10.90 6.26 17.30
C TYR A 942 -12.05 7.10 16.72
N ALA A 943 -11.79 8.14 15.92
CA ALA A 943 -12.84 8.85 15.18
C ALA A 943 -13.51 7.94 14.14
N VAL A 944 -12.73 7.15 13.38
CA VAL A 944 -13.27 6.17 12.43
C VAL A 944 -14.01 5.05 13.16
N ALA A 945 -13.43 4.49 14.23
CA ALA A 945 -14.09 3.46 15.02
C ALA A 945 -15.41 3.96 15.65
N SER A 946 -15.42 5.19 16.17
CA SER A 946 -16.60 5.81 16.78
C SER A 946 -17.68 6.15 15.75
N LEU A 947 -17.31 6.58 14.54
CA LEU A 947 -18.27 6.75 13.44
C LEU A 947 -19.04 5.44 13.19
N LEU A 948 -18.31 4.31 13.08
CA LEU A 948 -18.91 3.02 12.75
C LEU A 948 -19.68 2.42 13.93
N LEU A 949 -19.10 2.39 15.13
CA LEU A 949 -19.69 1.78 16.31
C LEU A 949 -20.72 2.68 17.02
N GLN A 950 -20.62 4.00 16.88
CA GLN A 950 -21.43 5.00 17.61
C GLN A 950 -21.48 4.76 19.14
N PRO A 951 -20.34 4.81 19.85
CA PRO A 951 -20.35 4.80 21.31
C PRO A 951 -21.00 6.12 21.82
N LYS A 952 -22.03 6.03 22.66
CA LYS A 952 -22.86 7.20 23.09
C LYS A 952 -22.64 7.68 24.52
N ASP A 953 -21.69 7.09 25.25
CA ASP A 953 -21.33 7.47 26.62
C ASP A 953 -19.88 7.97 26.68
N ARG A 954 -19.55 8.98 25.88
CA ARG A 954 -18.16 9.44 25.67
C ARG A 954 -17.82 10.64 26.55
N HIS A 955 -17.64 10.39 27.84
CA HIS A 955 -17.19 11.39 28.82
C HIS A 955 -15.69 11.24 29.17
N ASN A 956 -15.13 12.22 29.91
CA ASN A 956 -13.71 12.28 30.28
C ASN A 956 -13.20 11.10 31.14
N GLY A 957 -14.11 10.34 31.76
CA GLY A 957 -13.78 9.10 32.48
C GLY A 957 -13.46 7.92 31.55
N ASN A 958 -14.05 7.91 30.35
CA ASN A 958 -13.92 6.81 29.40
C ASN A 958 -12.89 7.06 28.29
N LEU A 959 -12.13 8.15 28.41
CA LEU A 959 -11.07 8.57 27.51
C LEU A 959 -9.75 8.52 28.28
N LEU A 960 -8.92 7.56 27.92
CA LEU A 960 -7.61 7.33 28.51
C LEU A 960 -6.52 7.97 27.67
N PHE A 961 -5.49 8.47 28.34
CA PHE A 961 -4.26 8.97 27.73
C PHE A 961 -3.09 8.16 28.26
N ASP A 962 -2.28 7.61 27.36
CA ASP A 962 -1.05 6.93 27.74
C ASP A 962 0.12 7.90 27.93
N SER A 963 1.25 7.36 28.40
CA SER A 963 2.50 8.08 28.62
C SER A 963 3.15 8.69 27.36
N HIS A 964 2.64 8.39 26.17
CA HIS A 964 3.11 8.92 24.89
C HIS A 964 2.13 9.93 24.28
N GLY A 965 1.02 10.23 24.95
CA GLY A 965 -0.02 11.16 24.49
C GLY A 965 -1.09 10.52 23.60
N ARG A 966 -1.13 9.19 23.47
CA ARG A 966 -2.15 8.50 22.67
C ARG A 966 -3.48 8.44 23.41
N LEU A 967 -4.56 8.68 22.68
CA LEU A 967 -5.94 8.51 23.13
C LEU A 967 -6.37 7.04 23.00
N VAL A 968 -7.00 6.50 24.05
CA VAL A 968 -7.61 5.17 24.06
C VAL A 968 -9.03 5.27 24.61
N HIS A 969 -10.02 4.80 23.85
CA HIS A 969 -11.40 4.72 24.34
C HIS A 969 -11.62 3.41 25.10
N ILE A 970 -12.27 3.50 26.27
CA ILE A 970 -12.71 2.35 27.06
C ILE A 970 -14.23 2.40 27.30
N ASP A 971 -14.79 1.32 27.82
CA ASP A 971 -16.21 1.17 28.16
C ASP A 971 -17.14 1.31 26.94
N PHE A 972 -17.44 0.20 26.28
CA PHE A 972 -18.32 0.12 25.12
C PHE A 972 -19.71 -0.42 25.50
N GLY A 973 -20.14 -0.16 26.73
CA GLY A 973 -21.47 -0.52 27.25
C GLY A 973 -22.65 0.14 26.51
N PHE A 974 -22.40 1.16 25.67
CA PHE A 974 -23.43 1.80 24.84
C PHE A 974 -22.97 2.00 23.38
N ILE A 975 -23.20 1.02 22.52
CA ILE A 975 -22.86 1.07 21.08
C ILE A 975 -24.09 0.90 20.17
N LEU A 976 -23.90 1.18 18.88
CA LEU A 976 -24.87 1.07 17.80
C LEU A 976 -26.10 1.97 17.97
N GLU A 977 -27.17 1.48 18.59
CA GLU A 977 -28.49 2.14 18.68
C GLU A 977 -28.87 2.56 20.11
N ILE A 978 -28.07 2.19 21.11
CA ILE A 978 -28.35 2.53 22.52
C ILE A 978 -27.56 3.76 22.98
N SER A 979 -28.19 4.54 23.86
CA SER A 979 -27.56 5.67 24.55
C SER A 979 -28.00 5.74 26.01
N PRO A 980 -27.17 6.30 26.91
CA PRO A 980 -27.51 6.46 28.32
C PRO A 980 -28.82 7.23 28.55
N GLY A 981 -29.45 7.02 29.72
CA GLY A 981 -30.63 7.79 30.13
C GLY A 981 -31.94 7.43 29.41
N GLY A 982 -32.07 6.21 28.87
CA GLY A 982 -33.31 5.76 28.21
C GLY A 982 -33.40 6.06 26.70
N ASN A 983 -32.25 6.26 26.05
CA ASN A 983 -32.09 6.69 24.65
C ASN A 983 -32.62 8.09 24.32
N MET A 984 -32.24 9.10 25.12
CA MET A 984 -32.61 10.49 24.84
C MET A 984 -32.02 11.04 23.52
N GLY A 985 -31.01 10.38 22.94
CA GLY A 985 -30.42 10.79 21.66
C GLY A 985 -29.76 12.18 21.67
N PHE A 986 -29.33 12.64 22.85
CA PHE A 986 -28.80 14.00 23.05
C PHE A 986 -27.48 14.24 22.29
N GLU A 987 -26.61 13.22 22.21
CA GLU A 987 -25.36 13.28 21.45
C GLU A 987 -25.58 13.08 19.94
N SER A 988 -25.56 14.20 19.20
CA SER A 988 -25.70 14.24 17.75
C SER A 988 -24.40 14.06 16.95
N ALA A 989 -23.23 14.28 17.58
CA ALA A 989 -21.94 14.07 16.92
C ALA A 989 -21.64 12.57 16.77
N HIS A 990 -20.93 12.22 15.69
CA HIS A 990 -20.51 10.84 15.43
C HIS A 990 -19.33 10.37 16.30
N PHE A 991 -18.53 11.32 16.80
CA PHE A 991 -17.43 11.09 17.74
C PHE A 991 -17.17 12.35 18.56
N LYS A 992 -16.51 12.20 19.72
CA LYS A 992 -16.17 13.31 20.61
C LYS A 992 -14.90 14.02 20.13
N LEU A 993 -15.01 15.32 19.94
CA LEU A 993 -13.91 16.22 19.62
C LEU A 993 -14.12 17.54 20.39
N SER A 994 -13.72 17.54 21.67
CA SER A 994 -13.96 18.65 22.61
C SER A 994 -13.06 19.86 22.35
N HIS A 995 -13.36 20.98 23.03
CA HIS A 995 -12.55 22.20 22.92
C HIS A 995 -11.08 21.99 23.27
N GLU A 996 -10.79 21.29 24.36
CA GLU A 996 -9.42 20.97 24.76
C GLU A 996 -8.69 20.06 23.75
N MET A 997 -9.40 19.15 23.09
CA MET A 997 -8.82 18.30 22.04
C MET A 997 -8.55 19.10 20.77
N THR A 998 -9.45 20.02 20.40
CA THR A 998 -9.24 20.88 19.23
C THR A 998 -8.11 21.89 19.46
N GLN A 999 -7.85 22.33 20.70
CA GLN A 999 -6.67 23.14 21.01
C GLN A 999 -5.35 22.42 20.71
N LEU A 1000 -5.30 21.09 20.88
CA LEU A 1000 -4.15 20.28 20.48
C LEU A 1000 -4.10 20.04 18.96
N LEU A 1001 -5.24 19.72 18.33
CA LEU A 1001 -5.30 19.32 16.92
C LEU A 1001 -5.28 20.49 15.94
N ASP A 1002 -5.92 21.60 16.28
CA ASP A 1002 -6.05 22.80 15.46
C ASP A 1002 -5.70 24.06 16.25
N PRO A 1003 -4.40 24.36 16.44
CA PRO A 1003 -3.96 25.56 17.15
C PRO A 1003 -4.51 26.88 16.56
N SER A 1004 -4.96 26.87 15.30
CA SER A 1004 -5.55 28.05 14.66
C SER A 1004 -7.03 28.29 15.02
N GLY A 1005 -7.70 27.31 15.64
CA GLY A 1005 -9.12 27.40 16.04
C GLY A 1005 -10.11 27.55 14.88
N THR A 1006 -9.67 27.37 13.63
CA THR A 1006 -10.36 27.80 12.41
C THR A 1006 -10.43 26.71 11.33
N MET A 1007 -10.08 25.47 11.66
CA MET A 1007 -10.03 24.30 10.78
C MET A 1007 -9.11 24.51 9.57
N LYS A 1008 -8.00 25.21 9.77
CA LYS A 1008 -7.08 25.62 8.69
C LYS A 1008 -5.61 25.30 8.97
N SER A 1009 -5.27 24.86 10.18
CA SER A 1009 -3.89 24.48 10.48
C SER A 1009 -3.45 23.24 9.72
N ASP A 1010 -2.13 23.07 9.57
CA ASP A 1010 -1.54 21.90 8.94
C ASP A 1010 -1.81 20.61 9.75
N THR A 1011 -1.82 20.71 11.09
CA THR A 1011 -2.17 19.61 11.98
C THR A 1011 -3.62 19.18 11.83
N TRP A 1012 -4.56 20.12 11.68
CA TRP A 1012 -5.95 19.80 11.35
C TRP A 1012 -6.07 19.10 10.00
N ASN A 1013 -5.37 19.59 8.98
CA ASN A 1013 -5.36 18.94 7.66
C ASN A 1013 -4.75 17.54 7.72
N GLN A 1014 -3.73 17.30 8.55
CA GLN A 1014 -3.16 15.97 8.76
C GLN A 1014 -4.14 15.04 9.48
N PHE A 1015 -4.83 15.51 10.53
CA PHE A 1015 -5.91 14.78 11.19
C PHE A 1015 -7.01 14.38 10.19
N LEU A 1016 -7.50 15.32 9.37
CA LEU A 1016 -8.49 15.04 8.33
C LEU A 1016 -8.01 13.99 7.33
N ARG A 1017 -6.75 14.06 6.88
CA ARG A 1017 -6.17 13.07 5.96
C ARG A 1017 -6.18 11.67 6.58
N LEU A 1018 -5.77 11.54 7.84
CA LEU A 1018 -5.77 10.28 8.58
C LEU A 1018 -7.18 9.71 8.74
N CYS A 1019 -8.14 10.54 9.16
CA CYS A 1019 -9.55 10.16 9.29
C CYS A 1019 -10.15 9.67 7.96
N VAL A 1020 -9.95 10.42 6.88
CA VAL A 1020 -10.46 10.05 5.55
C VAL A 1020 -9.83 8.75 5.07
N LYS A 1021 -8.50 8.63 5.11
CA LYS A 1021 -7.81 7.41 4.67
C LYS A 1021 -8.22 6.18 5.50
N GLY A 1022 -8.34 6.33 6.82
CA GLY A 1022 -8.84 5.28 7.71
C GLY A 1022 -10.27 4.86 7.35
N TYR A 1023 -11.16 5.81 7.08
CA TYR A 1023 -12.53 5.50 6.65
C TYR A 1023 -12.57 4.75 5.32
N LEU A 1024 -11.83 5.21 4.29
CA LEU A 1024 -11.78 4.54 2.98
C LEU A 1024 -11.17 3.14 3.06
N ALA A 1025 -10.17 2.93 3.94
CA ALA A 1025 -9.61 1.62 4.20
C ALA A 1025 -10.63 0.68 4.87
N ALA A 1026 -11.35 1.16 5.89
CA ALA A 1026 -12.40 0.39 6.55
C ALA A 1026 -13.55 0.01 5.60
N ARG A 1027 -13.97 0.94 4.72
CA ARG A 1027 -15.03 0.69 3.72
C ARG A 1027 -14.74 -0.50 2.81
N ARG A 1028 -13.47 -0.72 2.44
CA ARG A 1028 -13.08 -1.85 1.58
C ARG A 1028 -13.45 -3.20 2.20
N HIS A 1029 -13.46 -3.30 3.53
CA HIS A 1029 -13.75 -4.53 4.29
C HIS A 1029 -15.12 -4.49 5.00
N MET A 1030 -16.03 -3.61 4.55
CA MET A 1030 -17.37 -3.44 5.12
C MET A 1030 -18.12 -4.76 5.31
N ASN A 1031 -18.15 -5.64 4.30
CA ASN A 1031 -18.93 -6.89 4.37
C ASN A 1031 -18.42 -7.83 5.48
N GLY A 1032 -17.11 -7.89 5.73
CA GLY A 1032 -16.54 -8.71 6.80
C GLY A 1032 -16.92 -8.18 8.19
N ILE A 1033 -16.88 -6.85 8.36
CA ILE A 1033 -17.31 -6.17 9.60
C ILE A 1033 -18.81 -6.37 9.81
N LEU A 1034 -19.64 -6.17 8.78
CA LEU A 1034 -21.09 -6.38 8.86
C LEU A 1034 -21.42 -7.84 9.24
N SER A 1035 -20.75 -8.82 8.63
CA SER A 1035 -20.99 -10.25 8.93
C SER A 1035 -20.67 -10.59 10.38
N THR A 1036 -19.59 -10.01 10.91
CA THR A 1036 -19.17 -10.18 12.32
C THR A 1036 -20.22 -9.66 13.30
N VAL A 1037 -20.83 -8.51 13.01
CA VAL A 1037 -21.87 -7.90 13.85
C VAL A 1037 -23.23 -8.59 13.65
N ASN A 1038 -23.56 -9.00 12.42
CA ASN A 1038 -24.86 -9.58 12.08
C ASN A 1038 -25.14 -10.90 12.80
N LEU A 1039 -24.12 -11.74 13.03
CA LEU A 1039 -24.29 -12.99 13.80
C LEU A 1039 -24.58 -12.78 15.29
N MET A 1040 -24.40 -11.56 15.81
CA MET A 1040 -24.68 -11.23 17.20
C MET A 1040 -26.09 -10.67 17.40
N VAL A 1041 -26.89 -10.45 16.35
CA VAL A 1041 -28.21 -9.80 16.46
C VAL A 1041 -29.14 -10.49 17.45
N ASP A 1042 -29.16 -11.83 17.44
CA ASP A 1042 -30.05 -12.64 18.28
C ASP A 1042 -29.43 -13.03 19.64
N SER A 1043 -28.29 -12.43 20.00
CA SER A 1043 -27.59 -12.69 21.27
C SER A 1043 -28.36 -12.24 22.52
N GLY A 1044 -29.34 -11.35 22.35
CA GLY A 1044 -30.03 -10.68 23.44
C GLY A 1044 -29.31 -9.42 23.95
N LEU A 1045 -28.23 -8.99 23.29
CA LEU A 1045 -27.52 -7.77 23.69
C LEU A 1045 -28.39 -6.52 23.54
N PRO A 1046 -28.34 -5.58 24.50
CA PRO A 1046 -29.15 -4.35 24.47
C PRO A 1046 -28.95 -3.51 23.21
N CYS A 1047 -27.74 -3.50 22.62
CA CYS A 1047 -27.45 -2.77 21.37
C CYS A 1047 -28.27 -3.24 20.16
N PHE A 1048 -28.90 -4.42 20.21
CA PHE A 1048 -29.79 -4.93 19.17
C PHE A 1048 -31.28 -4.82 19.50
N SER A 1049 -31.63 -4.38 20.70
CA SER A 1049 -33.02 -4.37 21.20
C SER A 1049 -33.95 -3.36 20.51
N ARG A 1050 -33.42 -2.42 19.73
CA ARG A 1050 -34.18 -1.31 19.12
C ARG A 1050 -33.70 -1.02 17.71
N GLY A 1051 -34.63 -0.60 16.84
CA GLY A 1051 -34.33 -0.12 15.49
C GLY A 1051 -33.82 -1.22 14.56
N ASP A 1052 -32.96 -0.83 13.63
CA ASP A 1052 -32.30 -1.73 12.66
C ASP A 1052 -30.78 -1.48 12.66
N PRO A 1053 -30.07 -1.98 13.69
CA PRO A 1053 -28.65 -1.69 13.92
C PRO A 1053 -27.76 -2.10 12.74
N ILE A 1054 -28.08 -3.20 12.06
CA ILE A 1054 -27.27 -3.73 10.96
C ILE A 1054 -27.38 -2.84 9.72
N ASN A 1055 -28.61 -2.45 9.33
CA ASN A 1055 -28.76 -1.52 8.21
C ASN A 1055 -28.24 -0.12 8.55
N ASN A 1056 -28.35 0.31 9.80
CA ASN A 1056 -27.76 1.59 10.22
C ASN A 1056 -26.23 1.55 10.20
N LEU A 1057 -25.60 0.45 10.65
CA LEU A 1057 -24.16 0.24 10.49
C LEU A 1057 -23.76 0.26 9.01
N ARG A 1058 -24.50 -0.44 8.14
CA ARG A 1058 -24.27 -0.41 6.69
C ARG A 1058 -24.37 1.01 6.11
N LYS A 1059 -25.37 1.79 6.52
CA LYS A 1059 -25.52 3.20 6.09
C LYS A 1059 -24.33 4.07 6.50
N ARG A 1060 -23.68 3.82 7.65
CA ARG A 1060 -22.49 4.57 8.10
C ARG A 1060 -21.27 4.36 7.18
N PHE A 1061 -21.23 3.26 6.43
CA PHE A 1061 -20.19 3.01 5.40
C PHE A 1061 -20.50 3.66 4.04
N HIS A 1062 -21.74 4.12 3.82
CA HIS A 1062 -22.19 4.70 2.55
C HIS A 1062 -21.75 3.86 1.32
N PRO A 1063 -22.19 2.60 1.17
CA PRO A 1063 -21.80 1.73 0.06
C PRO A 1063 -22.27 2.24 -1.32
N GLU A 1064 -23.24 3.15 -1.35
CA GLU A 1064 -23.72 3.80 -2.56
C GLU A 1064 -22.78 4.90 -3.09
N MET A 1065 -21.90 5.42 -2.23
CA MET A 1065 -20.98 6.50 -2.59
C MET A 1065 -19.72 5.97 -3.27
N ASN A 1066 -19.21 6.71 -4.24
CA ASN A 1066 -17.84 6.50 -4.74
C ASN A 1066 -16.79 6.99 -3.72
N GLU A 1067 -15.51 6.70 -3.96
CA GLU A 1067 -14.43 7.04 -3.02
C GLU A 1067 -14.32 8.55 -2.75
N ARG A 1068 -14.55 9.42 -3.74
CA ARG A 1068 -14.50 10.88 -3.55
C ARG A 1068 -15.66 11.37 -2.71
N GLU A 1069 -16.86 10.85 -2.94
CA GLU A 1069 -18.06 11.16 -2.16
C GLU A 1069 -17.89 10.71 -0.71
N ALA A 1070 -17.37 9.51 -0.48
CA ALA A 1070 -17.07 8.98 0.84
C ALA A 1070 -15.98 9.77 1.57
N ALA A 1071 -14.94 10.23 0.85
CA ALA A 1071 -13.93 11.12 1.39
C ALA A 1071 -14.54 12.45 1.85
N ASN A 1072 -15.36 13.07 1.00
CA ASN A 1072 -16.07 14.31 1.33
C ASN A 1072 -17.04 14.12 2.51
N PHE A 1073 -17.70 12.96 2.62
CA PHE A 1073 -18.53 12.62 3.77
C PHE A 1073 -17.71 12.62 5.06
N MET A 1074 -16.56 11.92 5.09
CA MET A 1074 -15.72 11.88 6.30
C MET A 1074 -15.15 13.25 6.68
N VAL A 1075 -14.78 14.10 5.69
CA VAL A 1075 -14.37 15.50 5.94
C VAL A 1075 -15.49 16.28 6.63
N ARG A 1076 -16.74 16.17 6.13
CA ARG A 1076 -17.90 16.83 6.74
C ARG A 1076 -18.19 16.31 8.14
N THR A 1077 -18.06 15.00 8.35
CA THR A 1077 -18.23 14.37 9.67
C THR A 1077 -17.21 14.88 10.68
N CYS A 1078 -15.96 15.08 10.28
CA CYS A 1078 -14.94 15.69 11.14
C CYS A 1078 -15.24 17.16 11.45
N ALA A 1079 -15.66 17.93 10.45
CA ALA A 1079 -16.03 19.33 10.64
C ALA A 1079 -17.27 19.48 11.53
N ASP A 1080 -18.23 18.56 11.44
CA ASP A 1080 -19.42 18.56 12.31
C ASP A 1080 -19.06 18.28 13.77
N ALA A 1081 -18.13 17.34 14.02
CA ALA A 1081 -17.71 16.99 15.39
C ALA A 1081 -16.94 18.13 16.10
N TYR A 1082 -16.30 19.02 15.35
CA TYR A 1082 -15.43 20.08 15.88
C TYR A 1082 -16.16 21.01 16.85
N ASN A 1083 -15.80 20.94 18.14
CA ASN A 1083 -16.38 21.76 19.21
C ASN A 1083 -17.91 21.71 19.25
N LYS A 1084 -18.49 20.54 18.96
CA LYS A 1084 -19.93 20.36 18.99
C LYS A 1084 -20.47 20.61 20.41
N TRP A 1085 -21.44 21.50 20.52
CA TRP A 1085 -22.03 21.90 21.81
C TRP A 1085 -22.71 20.74 22.55
N THR A 1086 -23.25 19.75 21.84
CA THR A 1086 -23.91 18.57 22.43
C THR A 1086 -22.93 17.73 23.23
N THR A 1087 -21.67 17.65 22.80
CA THR A 1087 -20.57 16.98 23.51
C THR A 1087 -20.26 17.68 24.84
N ALA A 1088 -20.08 19.00 24.83
CA ALA A 1088 -19.81 19.77 26.05
C ALA A 1088 -21.00 19.77 27.01
N GLY A 1089 -22.23 19.79 26.47
CA GLY A 1089 -23.45 19.63 27.26
C GLY A 1089 -23.54 18.27 27.94
N TYR A 1090 -23.04 17.21 27.31
CA TYR A 1090 -23.02 15.87 27.89
C TYR A 1090 -22.01 15.76 29.05
N ASP A 1091 -20.80 16.29 28.89
CA ASP A 1091 -19.82 16.34 30.00
C ASP A 1091 -20.35 17.13 31.21
N LEU A 1092 -21.10 18.21 30.98
CA LEU A 1092 -21.81 18.94 32.04
C LEU A 1092 -22.86 18.07 32.75
N ILE A 1093 -23.64 17.28 32.00
CA ILE A 1093 -24.62 16.36 32.58
C ILE A 1093 -23.91 15.32 33.45
N GLN A 1094 -22.80 14.76 32.97
CA GLN A 1094 -22.02 13.76 33.71
C GLN A 1094 -21.35 14.35 34.97
N TYR A 1095 -20.84 15.58 34.90
CA TYR A 1095 -20.38 16.30 36.08
C TYR A 1095 -21.48 16.45 37.13
N LEU A 1096 -22.69 16.88 36.71
CA LEU A 1096 -23.81 17.08 37.63
C LEU A 1096 -24.37 15.78 38.22
N GLN A 1097 -24.32 14.68 37.46
CA GLN A 1097 -24.91 13.39 37.87
C GLN A 1097 -23.94 12.48 38.61
N GLN A 1098 -22.68 12.43 38.16
CA GLN A 1098 -21.68 11.45 38.59
C GLN A 1098 -20.43 12.08 39.19
N GLY A 1099 -20.30 13.41 39.17
CA GLY A 1099 -19.13 14.12 39.70
C GLY A 1099 -17.89 14.01 38.81
N ILE A 1100 -18.04 13.63 37.55
CA ILE A 1100 -16.95 13.52 36.57
C ILE A 1100 -16.54 14.94 36.11
N GLU A 1101 -15.30 15.33 36.33
CA GLU A 1101 -14.80 16.67 36.00
C GLU A 1101 -14.89 16.98 34.49
N LYS A 1102 -15.20 18.25 34.21
CA LYS A 1102 -15.53 18.77 32.87
C LYS A 1102 -14.32 18.93 31.97
#